data_AF-A0A0C4EVR1-F1
#
_entry.id   AF-A0A0C4EVR1-F1
#
_cell.length_a   1.000
_cell.length_b   1.000
_cell.length_c   1.000
_cell.angle_alpha   90.00
_cell.angle_beta   90.00
_cell.angle_gamma   90.00
#
_symmetry.space_group_name_H-M   'P 1'
#
loop_
_entity.id
_entity.type
_entity.pdbx_description
1 polymer ?
#
loop_
_entity_poly.entity_id
_entity_poly.type
_entity_poly.pdbx_seq_one_letter_code
_entity_poly.pdbx_strand_id
1 'polypeptide(L)'
;MIRTKLLSTCTHRRCRHPLHLPGPRRIGSALSFHLYSKLHDKVTLAIKAEHHQRIWERRTPLAPHHVKKLIEKFGDSLAVHVESSQKRIFDDQSYLNAGAELVPAGGADGDVVMAIKEIPIEEIRDHGPGQPRTYLFFSHTHKGQLYNVPLLKRMVGAGEALSGYGLSALKDGFSTPFLNLARPYTFQSTEDFFTGLKLLRGRIAGGYRGPMLSVVVTGSTGRVGRGIVETLDHAGIEWVENLTQFQEQVSASESLETHHRIMGYKAKLEDYIVHQSGDSGAMFDRANYNAHPERFRSVFHENVAPWTTLLINGAYWSTGFPRLLSNDQLSHLFKHPNPRLTGVTDISCDFYGGLEFVDRATTIEAPYAYFKYDHPSSMMTESRWADLDSRLQLISIAGAIAETNQDWNNQNAEILPSELPKDASESFSSAIFPYITSLIQSKLPQNDVENPEILQRLKNGMICGDGILMPQHEGLAPLLASSLSPAPATPVTNKMDVSGGSQKVVIFGSGLVAKPAIETLLQEANIEVTIAAKDLEEAESLSQRVSKNDPSKQARTRIVQLDAASDRLGVSELVKEADIVMSLLPAPMHPLIATACLEHSVNLITASYVSPAMADFDEAAKSKNLVFLNELGLDPGIDHMTAVSLIQRLKRSQPESRIKSFVSFCGGLPEQSDGLLGYRFSWSPRGVLEAAGNPAQFLLAGKRYEISGEKLLKRRFPGVGVAMFDGKFKEGNLALEGVANRDSLGYTSRYGLDDQLETMLRGTLRFEGFCEVMHVLKKIGLVRKDGHFEWSKAGVPRRWDEVIEKMGKKIEDGRTKRVLTKLGLLPGSDASTMRSNDLPMMPSESELQRILPIDLLCQFLSHKLQYGPNERDMVLLSHELRIETSTGAQQILKSELIARGDEENSAMSRTVGSPIGIGALVVLKEAAQIPKGVVRPVEQAVWESVLNQLETESHLKMVEKQFSLSEARAQIGGGLESVLRSAVKRW
;
A
#
# COMPACT_ATOMS: atom_id res chain seq x y z
N MET A 1 -63.91 23.89 -38.81
CA MET A 1 -64.78 23.10 -39.70
C MET A 1 -63.96 22.57 -40.88
N ILE A 2 -64.41 21.47 -41.50
CA ILE A 2 -64.15 21.05 -42.90
C ILE A 2 -62.71 20.66 -43.30
N ARG A 3 -62.57 19.45 -43.88
CA ARG A 3 -61.43 18.97 -44.67
C ARG A 3 -61.55 19.48 -46.11
N THR A 4 -60.43 19.72 -46.81
CA THR A 4 -60.13 19.26 -48.21
C THR A 4 -58.84 19.91 -48.76
N LYS A 5 -58.18 19.48 -49.85
CA LYS A 5 -57.93 18.17 -50.54
C LYS A 5 -57.11 18.49 -51.82
N LEU A 6 -56.54 17.47 -52.49
CA LEU A 6 -55.88 17.51 -53.82
C LEU A 6 -54.49 18.19 -53.89
N LEU A 7 -53.66 18.03 -54.94
CA LEU A 7 -53.19 16.85 -55.74
C LEU A 7 -52.58 17.37 -57.06
N SER A 8 -51.35 16.94 -57.40
CA SER A 8 -50.69 16.87 -58.74
C SER A 8 -49.16 16.96 -58.55
N THR A 9 -48.34 15.92 -58.72
CA THR A 9 -47.81 15.36 -60.00
C THR A 9 -47.10 16.40 -60.88
N CYS A 10 -45.93 16.19 -61.50
CA CYS A 10 -44.90 15.14 -61.51
C CYS A 10 -43.83 15.58 -62.55
N THR A 11 -42.66 14.93 -62.55
CA THR A 11 -41.50 15.09 -63.47
C THR A 11 -40.54 16.26 -63.13
N HIS A 12 -39.21 16.19 -63.32
CA HIS A 12 -38.37 15.01 -63.67
C HIS A 12 -36.89 15.06 -63.19
N ARG A 13 -36.24 13.90 -63.36
CA ARG A 13 -34.79 13.57 -63.46
C ARG A 13 -33.69 14.53 -62.93
N ARG A 14 -33.01 14.05 -61.87
CA ARG A 14 -31.55 13.79 -61.70
C ARG A 14 -30.57 14.89 -62.18
N CYS A 15 -29.67 15.42 -61.34
CA CYS A 15 -28.68 14.66 -60.56
C CYS A 15 -28.39 15.17 -59.12
N ARG A 16 -27.61 14.37 -58.38
CA ARG A 16 -27.08 14.57 -57.00
C ARG A 16 -25.85 15.51 -57.01
N HIS A 17 -25.36 16.14 -55.93
CA HIS A 17 -25.72 16.31 -54.50
C HIS A 17 -24.95 17.57 -53.98
N PRO A 18 -25.31 18.26 -52.86
CA PRO A 18 -25.07 17.72 -51.50
C PRO A 18 -26.02 18.20 -50.36
N LEU A 19 -25.79 17.63 -49.18
CA LEU A 19 -25.99 18.14 -47.79
C LEU A 19 -26.96 19.32 -47.53
N HIS A 20 -28.07 19.06 -46.80
CA HIS A 20 -28.16 19.40 -45.36
C HIS A 20 -29.39 18.79 -44.64
N LEU A 21 -29.31 18.79 -43.31
CA LEU A 21 -30.23 18.39 -42.23
C LEU A 21 -31.75 18.54 -42.47
N PRO A 22 -32.56 17.71 -41.78
CA PRO A 22 -33.64 18.31 -40.97
C PRO A 22 -33.98 17.61 -39.63
N GLY A 23 -34.19 18.42 -38.59
CA GLY A 23 -35.41 18.42 -37.75
C GLY A 23 -35.70 17.26 -36.77
N PRO A 24 -35.96 17.53 -35.47
CA PRO A 24 -36.33 16.50 -34.51
C PRO A 24 -37.75 15.95 -34.75
N ARG A 25 -37.95 14.65 -34.49
CA ARG A 25 -39.28 14.02 -34.45
C ARG A 25 -39.70 13.67 -33.02
N ARG A 26 -41.01 13.70 -32.79
CA ARG A 26 -41.64 13.49 -31.48
C ARG A 26 -41.44 12.06 -30.98
N ILE A 27 -41.24 11.92 -29.67
CA ILE A 27 -41.28 10.64 -28.96
C ILE A 27 -42.74 10.15 -28.91
N GLY A 28 -42.95 8.89 -29.29
CA GLY A 28 -44.19 8.14 -29.05
C GLY A 28 -44.02 7.19 -27.87
N SER A 29 -45.13 6.84 -27.21
CA SER A 29 -45.14 5.99 -26.00
C SER A 29 -44.98 4.48 -26.30
N ALA A 30 -44.80 3.71 -25.23
CA ALA A 30 -44.64 2.24 -25.19
C ALA A 30 -43.28 1.68 -25.65
N LEU A 31 -42.22 1.99 -24.87
CA LEU A 31 -41.04 1.12 -24.78
C LEU A 31 -41.36 -0.06 -23.85
N SER A 32 -41.44 -1.26 -24.41
CA SER A 32 -41.49 -2.52 -23.65
C SER A 32 -40.10 -2.81 -23.07
N PHE A 33 -39.87 -2.42 -21.82
CA PHE A 33 -38.60 -2.58 -21.10
C PHE A 33 -38.26 -4.05 -20.82
N HIS A 34 -37.64 -4.70 -21.80
CA HIS A 34 -36.89 -5.94 -21.62
C HIS A 34 -35.70 -5.68 -20.67
N LEU A 35 -35.25 -6.71 -19.95
CA LEU A 35 -34.07 -6.59 -19.07
C LEU A 35 -32.74 -6.42 -19.83
N TYR A 36 -32.72 -6.81 -21.10
CA TYR A 36 -31.55 -6.77 -21.99
C TYR A 36 -31.98 -6.41 -23.41
N SER A 37 -31.04 -5.89 -24.20
CA SER A 37 -31.27 -5.41 -25.57
C SER A 37 -31.22 -6.49 -26.68
N LYS A 38 -30.93 -7.76 -26.33
CA LYS A 38 -30.82 -8.90 -27.26
C LYS A 38 -31.50 -10.16 -26.70
N LEU A 39 -32.09 -10.95 -27.59
CA LEU A 39 -32.69 -12.26 -27.32
C LEU A 39 -31.86 -13.35 -28.04
N HIS A 40 -31.84 -14.55 -27.47
CA HIS A 40 -31.03 -15.69 -27.93
C HIS A 40 -31.94 -16.89 -28.19
N ASP A 41 -31.77 -17.60 -29.30
CA ASP A 41 -32.58 -18.79 -29.62
C ASP A 41 -32.23 -20.00 -28.72
N LYS A 42 -31.02 -20.00 -28.14
CA LYS A 42 -30.56 -20.91 -27.08
C LYS A 42 -29.71 -20.12 -26.08
N VAL A 43 -29.90 -20.36 -24.79
CA VAL A 43 -29.13 -19.76 -23.69
C VAL A 43 -28.16 -20.78 -23.11
N THR A 44 -26.98 -20.33 -22.70
CA THR A 44 -25.94 -21.15 -22.09
C THR A 44 -25.67 -20.67 -20.66
N LEU A 45 -25.81 -21.57 -19.69
CA LEU A 45 -25.52 -21.33 -18.28
C LEU A 45 -24.20 -22.00 -17.89
N ALA A 46 -23.20 -21.21 -17.53
CA ALA A 46 -21.88 -21.68 -17.07
C ALA A 46 -21.80 -21.67 -15.53
N ILE A 47 -21.36 -22.78 -14.92
CA ILE A 47 -21.02 -22.88 -13.49
C ILE A 47 -19.51 -23.07 -13.36
N LYS A 48 -18.83 -22.07 -12.76
CA LYS A 48 -17.38 -22.03 -12.56
C LYS A 48 -16.89 -23.07 -11.54
N ALA A 49 -15.62 -23.46 -11.64
CA ALA A 49 -14.91 -24.19 -10.58
C ALA A 49 -14.51 -23.25 -9.43
N GLU A 50 -14.22 -23.83 -8.27
CA GLU A 50 -13.79 -23.09 -7.09
C GLU A 50 -12.30 -22.70 -7.25
N HIS A 51 -11.95 -21.43 -6.97
CA HIS A 51 -10.61 -20.93 -7.30
C HIS A 51 -9.49 -21.72 -6.58
N HIS A 52 -8.43 -22.05 -7.31
CA HIS A 52 -7.39 -22.97 -6.86
C HIS A 52 -6.64 -22.54 -5.59
N GLN A 53 -6.52 -21.23 -5.34
CA GLN A 53 -5.89 -20.66 -4.15
C GLN A 53 -6.78 -20.68 -2.89
N ARG A 54 -8.11 -20.72 -3.05
CA ARG A 54 -9.08 -20.70 -1.92
C ARG A 54 -9.27 -22.13 -1.39
N ILE A 55 -8.21 -22.73 -0.84
CA ILE A 55 -8.03 -24.19 -0.64
C ILE A 55 -9.15 -24.95 0.12
N TRP A 56 -10.02 -24.31 0.91
CA TRP A 56 -11.15 -24.94 1.60
C TRP A 56 -12.54 -24.58 1.02
N GLU A 57 -12.61 -23.69 0.04
CA GLU A 57 -13.86 -23.32 -0.63
C GLU A 57 -14.36 -24.47 -1.50
N ARG A 58 -15.52 -25.05 -1.14
CA ARG A 58 -16.10 -26.22 -1.81
C ARG A 58 -17.53 -25.99 -2.30
N ARG A 59 -18.07 -24.78 -2.16
CA ARG A 59 -19.48 -24.47 -2.42
C ARG A 59 -19.76 -24.27 -3.91
N THR A 60 -20.98 -24.62 -4.33
CA THR A 60 -21.50 -24.39 -5.69
C THR A 60 -22.67 -23.40 -5.66
N PRO A 61 -22.83 -22.52 -6.67
CA PRO A 61 -23.93 -21.54 -6.68
C PRO A 61 -25.28 -22.15 -7.11
N LEU A 62 -25.25 -23.34 -7.72
CA LEU A 62 -26.43 -24.16 -8.00
C LEU A 62 -26.12 -25.63 -7.68
N ALA A 63 -26.97 -26.24 -6.87
CA ALA A 63 -26.90 -27.67 -6.60
C ALA A 63 -27.42 -28.49 -7.81
N PRO A 64 -26.92 -29.71 -8.06
CA PRO A 64 -27.33 -30.52 -9.22
C PRO A 64 -28.84 -30.72 -9.37
N HIS A 65 -29.58 -30.82 -8.26
CA HIS A 65 -31.05 -30.97 -8.28
C HIS A 65 -31.79 -29.72 -8.80
N HIS A 66 -31.18 -28.53 -8.76
CA HIS A 66 -31.73 -27.32 -9.39
C HIS A 66 -31.27 -27.17 -10.84
N VAL A 67 -30.05 -27.60 -11.19
CA VAL A 67 -29.61 -27.73 -12.58
C VAL A 67 -30.57 -28.61 -13.39
N LYS A 68 -30.91 -29.78 -12.84
CA LYS A 68 -31.88 -30.71 -13.45
C LYS A 68 -33.24 -30.04 -13.73
N LYS A 69 -33.81 -29.35 -12.73
CA LYS A 69 -35.09 -28.63 -12.87
C LYS A 69 -35.05 -27.49 -13.92
N LEU A 70 -33.90 -26.85 -14.13
CA LEU A 70 -33.75 -25.83 -15.19
C LEU A 70 -33.79 -26.49 -16.57
N ILE A 71 -33.05 -27.58 -16.76
CA ILE A 71 -33.01 -28.33 -18.02
C ILE A 71 -34.40 -28.94 -18.32
N GLU A 72 -35.08 -29.48 -17.31
CA GLU A 72 -36.47 -29.98 -17.41
C GLU A 72 -37.49 -28.87 -17.73
N LYS A 73 -37.27 -27.60 -17.34
CA LYS A 73 -38.16 -26.47 -17.70
C LYS A 73 -37.90 -25.93 -19.12
N PHE A 74 -36.63 -25.81 -19.54
CA PHE A 74 -36.26 -25.07 -20.76
C PHE A 74 -35.90 -25.95 -21.97
N GLY A 75 -35.62 -27.24 -21.76
CA GLY A 75 -35.29 -28.19 -22.82
C GLY A 75 -34.11 -27.73 -23.69
N ASP A 76 -34.20 -27.98 -25.00
CA ASP A 76 -33.14 -27.66 -25.98
C ASP A 76 -32.74 -26.17 -26.01
N SER A 77 -33.59 -25.28 -25.48
CA SER A 77 -33.36 -23.83 -25.36
C SER A 77 -32.32 -23.46 -24.28
N LEU A 78 -31.87 -24.42 -23.47
CA LEU A 78 -30.85 -24.23 -22.43
C LEU A 78 -29.73 -25.27 -22.55
N ALA A 79 -28.48 -24.82 -22.63
CA ALA A 79 -27.31 -25.62 -22.27
C ALA A 79 -26.85 -25.25 -20.85
N VAL A 80 -26.36 -26.23 -20.09
CA VAL A 80 -25.68 -25.98 -18.81
C VAL A 80 -24.28 -26.58 -18.87
N HIS A 81 -23.26 -25.73 -18.83
CA HIS A 81 -21.85 -26.11 -18.76
C HIS A 81 -21.37 -26.04 -17.32
N VAL A 82 -20.69 -27.08 -16.84
CA VAL A 82 -20.12 -27.13 -15.49
C VAL A 82 -18.62 -27.41 -15.58
N GLU A 83 -17.80 -26.52 -15.03
CA GLU A 83 -16.37 -26.77 -14.94
C GLU A 83 -16.09 -27.94 -13.98
N SER A 84 -15.34 -28.93 -14.44
CA SER A 84 -14.92 -30.09 -13.64
C SER A 84 -14.17 -29.64 -12.38
N SER A 85 -14.56 -30.17 -11.21
CA SER A 85 -13.90 -29.89 -9.94
C SER A 85 -13.79 -31.13 -9.06
N GLN A 86 -12.55 -31.51 -8.75
CA GLN A 86 -12.22 -32.58 -7.80
C GLN A 86 -12.40 -32.18 -6.32
N LYS A 87 -12.91 -30.97 -6.07
CA LYS A 87 -12.92 -30.31 -4.75
C LYS A 87 -14.33 -29.92 -4.29
N ARG A 88 -15.18 -29.54 -5.24
CA ARG A 88 -16.59 -29.16 -5.05
C ARG A 88 -17.34 -30.17 -4.17
N ILE A 89 -18.30 -29.69 -3.39
CA ILE A 89 -19.08 -30.51 -2.46
C ILE A 89 -20.11 -31.43 -3.14
N PHE A 90 -20.37 -31.21 -4.42
CA PHE A 90 -21.07 -32.13 -5.32
C PHE A 90 -20.10 -32.52 -6.44
N ASP A 91 -20.01 -33.82 -6.70
CA ASP A 91 -19.13 -34.34 -7.75
C ASP A 91 -19.64 -34.04 -9.18
N ASP A 92 -18.72 -34.12 -10.13
CA ASP A 92 -18.99 -33.91 -11.55
C ASP A 92 -20.04 -34.90 -12.11
N GLN A 93 -20.09 -36.13 -11.59
CA GLN A 93 -21.06 -37.15 -11.98
C GLN A 93 -22.49 -36.75 -11.59
N SER A 94 -22.68 -36.05 -10.48
CA SER A 94 -23.98 -35.53 -10.06
C SER A 94 -24.52 -34.48 -11.05
N TYR A 95 -23.65 -33.70 -11.70
CA TYR A 95 -24.05 -32.76 -12.75
C TYR A 95 -24.34 -33.45 -14.09
N LEU A 96 -23.54 -34.45 -14.48
CA LEU A 96 -23.88 -35.31 -15.64
C LEU A 96 -25.25 -35.98 -15.44
N ASN A 97 -25.51 -36.52 -14.25
CA ASN A 97 -26.81 -37.13 -13.89
C ASN A 97 -27.97 -36.11 -13.83
N ALA A 98 -27.65 -34.81 -13.74
CA ALA A 98 -28.62 -33.71 -13.84
C ALA A 98 -28.86 -33.25 -15.29
N GLY A 99 -28.09 -33.76 -16.26
CA GLY A 99 -28.18 -33.40 -17.69
C GLY A 99 -27.24 -32.28 -18.14
N ALA A 100 -26.30 -31.84 -17.30
CA ALA A 100 -25.33 -30.82 -17.67
C ALA A 100 -24.11 -31.40 -18.41
N GLU A 101 -23.46 -30.58 -19.23
CA GLU A 101 -22.23 -30.91 -19.93
C GLU A 101 -21.02 -30.49 -19.08
N LEU A 102 -20.02 -31.38 -18.93
CA LEU A 102 -18.78 -31.07 -18.23
C LEU A 102 -17.76 -30.43 -19.18
N VAL A 103 -17.09 -29.40 -18.70
CA VAL A 103 -15.97 -28.74 -19.40
C VAL A 103 -14.73 -28.69 -18.50
N PRO A 104 -13.51 -28.54 -19.06
CA PRO A 104 -12.31 -28.34 -18.25
C PRO A 104 -12.41 -27.11 -17.33
N ALA A 105 -11.68 -27.12 -16.21
CA ALA A 105 -11.55 -25.96 -15.33
C ALA A 105 -10.97 -24.74 -16.10
N GLY A 106 -11.55 -23.56 -15.89
CA GLY A 106 -11.27 -22.36 -16.70
C GLY A 106 -11.88 -22.35 -18.11
N GLY A 107 -12.59 -23.41 -18.52
CA GLY A 107 -13.14 -23.62 -19.85
C GLY A 107 -14.64 -23.32 -20.03
N ALA A 108 -15.38 -22.92 -18.98
CA ALA A 108 -16.82 -22.66 -19.14
C ALA A 108 -17.11 -21.29 -19.77
N ASP A 109 -17.63 -21.33 -20.99
CA ASP A 109 -18.23 -20.21 -21.70
C ASP A 109 -19.76 -20.29 -21.67
N GLY A 110 -20.45 -19.14 -21.71
CA GLY A 110 -21.90 -19.04 -21.70
C GLY A 110 -22.46 -17.63 -21.45
N ASP A 111 -23.71 -17.40 -21.84
CA ASP A 111 -24.42 -16.12 -21.77
C ASP A 111 -24.73 -15.67 -20.32
N VAL A 112 -24.83 -16.66 -19.40
CA VAL A 112 -24.95 -16.46 -17.95
C VAL A 112 -23.85 -17.25 -17.25
N VAL A 113 -23.02 -16.61 -16.44
CA VAL A 113 -21.90 -17.24 -15.73
C VAL A 113 -22.07 -17.10 -14.22
N MET A 114 -22.02 -18.23 -13.49
CA MET A 114 -22.26 -18.30 -12.05
C MET A 114 -21.05 -18.82 -11.25
N ALA A 115 -20.80 -18.21 -10.10
CA ALA A 115 -19.83 -18.65 -9.09
C ALA A 115 -20.34 -18.33 -7.66
N ILE A 116 -19.82 -19.00 -6.62
CA ILE A 116 -20.14 -18.65 -5.22
C ILE A 116 -19.40 -17.38 -4.80
N LYS A 117 -18.07 -17.44 -4.81
CA LYS A 117 -17.20 -16.27 -4.62
C LYS A 117 -17.00 -15.55 -5.94
N GLU A 118 -16.38 -14.38 -5.86
CA GLU A 118 -15.95 -13.59 -7.01
C GLU A 118 -15.15 -14.41 -8.02
N ILE A 119 -15.43 -14.16 -9.30
CA ILE A 119 -14.68 -14.72 -10.42
C ILE A 119 -13.36 -13.93 -10.56
N PRO A 120 -12.22 -14.60 -10.79
CA PRO A 120 -10.92 -13.93 -10.93
C PRO A 120 -10.90 -12.85 -12.01
N ILE A 121 -10.07 -11.84 -11.79
CA ILE A 121 -9.98 -10.58 -12.57
C ILE A 121 -9.81 -10.85 -14.08
N GLU A 122 -9.02 -11.86 -14.42
CA GLU A 122 -8.58 -12.33 -15.73
C GLU A 122 -9.55 -13.33 -16.42
N GLU A 123 -10.57 -13.81 -15.70
CA GLU A 123 -11.58 -14.74 -16.23
C GLU A 123 -12.85 -14.04 -16.74
N ILE A 124 -13.01 -12.74 -16.46
CA ILE A 124 -14.15 -11.94 -16.97
C ILE A 124 -13.88 -11.44 -18.40
N ARG A 125 -14.80 -11.77 -19.30
CA ARG A 125 -14.70 -11.64 -20.76
C ARG A 125 -16.08 -11.41 -21.37
N ASP A 126 -16.16 -10.57 -22.40
CA ASP A 126 -17.36 -10.45 -23.24
C ASP A 126 -17.30 -11.44 -24.42
N HIS A 127 -18.40 -11.68 -25.13
CA HIS A 127 -18.34 -12.42 -26.41
C HIS A 127 -17.74 -11.58 -27.54
N GLY A 128 -17.63 -10.26 -27.35
CA GLY A 128 -17.02 -9.31 -28.27
C GLY A 128 -17.52 -7.88 -28.01
N PRO A 129 -17.03 -6.88 -28.75
CA PRO A 129 -17.46 -5.49 -28.60
C PRO A 129 -18.99 -5.34 -28.71
N GLY A 130 -19.64 -4.85 -27.65
CA GLY A 130 -21.10 -4.73 -27.59
C GLY A 130 -21.86 -6.06 -27.43
N GLN A 131 -21.22 -7.09 -26.87
CA GLN A 131 -21.84 -8.37 -26.51
C GLN A 131 -21.51 -8.77 -25.05
N PRO A 132 -22.02 -8.01 -24.06
CA PRO A 132 -21.70 -8.22 -22.65
C PRO A 132 -22.33 -9.49 -22.09
N ARG A 133 -21.60 -10.19 -21.21
CA ARG A 133 -22.10 -11.39 -20.51
C ARG A 133 -22.81 -11.05 -19.21
N THR A 134 -23.71 -11.93 -18.76
CA THR A 134 -24.39 -11.78 -17.46
C THR A 134 -23.67 -12.62 -16.40
N TYR A 135 -22.84 -11.96 -15.58
CA TYR A 135 -22.16 -12.58 -14.44
C TYR A 135 -23.02 -12.50 -13.17
N LEU A 136 -23.03 -13.57 -12.36
CA LEU A 136 -23.76 -13.63 -11.10
C LEU A 136 -22.97 -14.40 -10.03
N PHE A 137 -22.45 -13.66 -9.05
CA PHE A 137 -21.64 -14.17 -7.94
C PHE A 137 -21.88 -13.32 -6.68
N PHE A 138 -21.47 -13.81 -5.51
CA PHE A 138 -21.64 -13.09 -4.25
C PHE A 138 -20.51 -12.06 -4.05
N SER A 139 -20.86 -10.82 -3.71
CA SER A 139 -19.93 -9.70 -3.49
C SER A 139 -20.55 -8.63 -2.58
N HIS A 140 -19.72 -7.80 -1.92
CA HIS A 140 -20.17 -6.79 -0.94
C HIS A 140 -20.22 -5.35 -1.52
N THR A 141 -20.26 -5.24 -2.85
CA THR A 141 -20.10 -4.01 -3.64
C THR A 141 -21.01 -2.84 -3.25
N HIS A 142 -22.26 -3.11 -2.82
CA HIS A 142 -23.23 -2.05 -2.49
C HIS A 142 -22.83 -1.18 -1.28
N LYS A 143 -21.90 -1.62 -0.42
CA LYS A 143 -21.43 -0.84 0.75
C LYS A 143 -20.34 0.20 0.43
N GLY A 144 -19.82 0.28 -0.80
CA GLY A 144 -18.82 1.28 -1.19
C GLY A 144 -17.44 1.17 -0.50
N GLN A 145 -17.07 -0.04 -0.05
CA GLN A 145 -15.84 -0.27 0.72
C GLN A 145 -14.60 -0.43 -0.18
N LEU A 146 -13.42 -0.01 0.29
CA LEU A 146 -12.23 0.22 -0.55
C LEU A 146 -11.62 -1.03 -1.21
N TYR A 147 -11.53 -2.17 -0.50
CA TYR A 147 -11.11 -3.45 -1.12
C TYR A 147 -12.08 -3.89 -2.23
N ASN A 148 -13.35 -3.44 -2.17
CA ASN A 148 -14.34 -3.60 -3.23
C ASN A 148 -14.34 -2.48 -4.29
N VAL A 149 -13.35 -1.59 -4.33
CA VAL A 149 -13.18 -0.60 -5.42
C VAL A 149 -12.37 -1.15 -6.61
N PRO A 150 -11.54 -2.19 -6.44
CA PRO A 150 -11.36 -3.22 -7.47
C PRO A 150 -12.70 -3.81 -7.97
N LEU A 151 -13.72 -3.96 -7.10
CA LEU A 151 -14.99 -4.69 -7.32
C LEU A 151 -16.34 -3.90 -7.44
N LEU A 152 -16.53 -2.74 -8.08
CA LEU A 152 -15.59 -1.70 -8.50
C LEU A 152 -15.39 -1.58 -10.02
N LYS A 153 -14.19 -1.93 -10.50
CA LYS A 153 -13.58 -1.42 -11.73
C LYS A 153 -13.68 -2.30 -12.99
N ARG A 154 -13.79 -3.65 -12.90
CA ARG A 154 -13.43 -4.53 -14.05
C ARG A 154 -14.03 -5.96 -14.18
N MET A 155 -14.80 -6.60 -13.28
CA MET A 155 -15.71 -6.10 -12.25
C MET A 155 -15.08 -5.67 -10.92
N VAL A 156 -14.13 -6.29 -10.21
CA VAL A 156 -13.67 -7.68 -9.99
C VAL A 156 -12.89 -7.74 -8.65
N GLY A 157 -13.09 -8.80 -7.86
CA GLY A 157 -12.14 -9.39 -6.87
C GLY A 157 -11.52 -8.58 -5.70
N ALA A 158 -11.73 -9.05 -4.45
CA ALA A 158 -10.77 -9.04 -3.31
C ALA A 158 -11.27 -9.85 -2.08
N GLY A 159 -10.36 -10.45 -1.26
CA GLY A 159 -10.66 -11.00 0.08
C GLY A 159 -10.83 -12.53 0.24
N GLU A 160 -10.26 -13.16 1.30
CA GLU A 160 -10.87 -13.11 2.66
C GLU A 160 -10.06 -13.75 3.84
N ALA A 161 -10.72 -14.06 4.99
CA ALA A 161 -10.24 -14.78 6.19
C ALA A 161 -11.34 -15.51 7.00
N LEU A 162 -11.03 -16.50 7.89
CA LEU A 162 -11.80 -17.06 9.06
C LEU A 162 -12.33 -18.52 9.13
N SER A 163 -11.53 -19.43 9.68
CA SER A 163 -12.11 -20.57 10.45
C SER A 163 -11.50 -20.76 11.83
N GLY A 164 -10.32 -20.11 12.07
CA GLY A 164 -9.35 -19.88 13.24
C GLY A 164 -9.71 -20.23 16.19
N TYR A 165 -10.84 -20.75 16.83
CA TYR A 165 -11.53 -20.42 18.08
C TYR A 165 -11.79 -21.73 18.87
N GLY A 166 -10.87 -22.70 18.78
CA GLY A 166 -10.92 -23.93 19.58
C GLY A 166 -9.93 -23.91 20.76
N LEU A 167 -8.68 -23.54 20.48
CA LEU A 167 -7.53 -23.61 21.39
C LEU A 167 -7.58 -22.74 22.67
N SER A 168 -8.26 -21.59 22.70
CA SER A 168 -8.20 -20.65 23.85
C SER A 168 -9.03 -21.11 25.03
N ALA A 169 -10.11 -21.86 24.82
CA ALA A 169 -10.88 -22.42 25.94
C ALA A 169 -10.04 -23.40 26.79
N LEU A 170 -8.93 -23.91 26.22
CA LEU A 170 -7.95 -24.75 26.93
C LEU A 170 -6.99 -23.94 27.82
N LYS A 171 -6.81 -22.64 27.56
CA LYS A 171 -5.79 -21.80 28.20
C LYS A 171 -6.02 -21.63 29.71
N ASP A 172 -7.27 -21.40 30.08
CA ASP A 172 -7.62 -20.94 31.44
C ASP A 172 -7.85 -22.11 32.43
N GLY A 173 -7.36 -23.31 32.11
CA GLY A 173 -7.37 -24.48 32.99
C GLY A 173 -8.72 -25.23 33.11
N PHE A 174 -9.79 -24.73 32.48
CA PHE A 174 -11.12 -25.34 32.57
C PHE A 174 -11.35 -26.41 31.50
N SER A 175 -11.44 -27.67 31.92
CA SER A 175 -11.95 -28.76 31.08
C SER A 175 -13.47 -28.63 30.91
N THR A 176 -13.90 -27.82 29.96
CA THR A 176 -15.33 -27.55 29.68
C THR A 176 -15.91 -28.55 28.68
N PRO A 177 -17.25 -28.77 28.68
CA PRO A 177 -17.90 -29.65 27.70
C PRO A 177 -17.66 -29.28 26.22
N PHE A 178 -17.30 -28.04 25.93
CA PHE A 178 -16.97 -27.56 24.57
C PHE A 178 -15.75 -28.25 23.96
N LEU A 179 -14.82 -28.77 24.78
CA LEU A 179 -13.70 -29.61 24.30
C LEU A 179 -14.16 -30.94 23.68
N ASN A 180 -15.43 -31.31 23.84
CA ASN A 180 -16.04 -32.51 23.26
C ASN A 180 -17.07 -32.17 22.17
N LEU A 181 -17.17 -30.91 21.74
CA LEU A 181 -17.86 -30.54 20.51
C LEU A 181 -16.83 -30.56 19.38
N ALA A 182 -17.00 -31.49 18.43
CA ALA A 182 -16.13 -31.53 17.26
C ALA A 182 -16.30 -30.24 16.43
N ARG A 183 -15.24 -29.75 15.76
CA ARG A 183 -15.30 -28.49 15.00
C ARG A 183 -16.31 -28.60 13.84
N PRO A 184 -16.97 -27.50 13.40
CA PRO A 184 -18.06 -27.57 12.41
C PRO A 184 -17.71 -28.35 11.14
N TYR A 185 -16.48 -28.21 10.62
CA TYR A 185 -15.98 -28.94 9.45
C TYR A 185 -15.97 -30.49 9.57
N THR A 186 -16.10 -31.03 10.78
CA THR A 186 -16.12 -32.49 11.03
C THR A 186 -17.51 -33.11 10.88
N PHE A 187 -18.56 -32.28 10.80
CA PHE A 187 -19.93 -32.71 10.55
C PHE A 187 -20.23 -32.69 9.05
N GLN A 188 -21.04 -33.63 8.55
CA GLN A 188 -21.41 -33.66 7.12
C GLN A 188 -22.65 -32.80 6.81
N SER A 189 -23.39 -32.39 7.84
CA SER A 189 -24.55 -31.51 7.73
C SER A 189 -24.75 -30.63 8.97
N THR A 190 -25.57 -29.59 8.80
CA THR A 190 -26.08 -28.72 9.85
C THR A 190 -27.00 -29.49 10.82
N GLU A 191 -27.63 -30.58 10.37
CA GLU A 191 -28.43 -31.47 11.24
C GLU A 191 -27.54 -32.26 12.21
N ASP A 192 -26.39 -32.75 11.75
CA ASP A 192 -25.37 -33.37 12.62
C ASP A 192 -24.82 -32.35 13.63
N PHE A 193 -24.51 -31.12 13.17
CA PHE A 193 -24.02 -30.03 14.03
C PHE A 193 -25.06 -29.64 15.10
N PHE A 194 -26.33 -29.43 14.73
CA PHE A 194 -27.40 -29.19 15.69
C PHE A 194 -27.65 -30.40 16.61
N THR A 195 -27.36 -31.62 16.17
CA THR A 195 -27.40 -32.82 17.03
C THR A 195 -26.26 -32.81 18.04
N GLY A 196 -25.05 -32.38 17.65
CA GLY A 196 -23.95 -32.08 18.57
C GLY A 196 -24.31 -31.04 19.64
N LEU A 197 -24.97 -29.94 19.24
CA LEU A 197 -25.45 -28.92 20.18
C LEU A 197 -26.57 -29.44 21.10
N LYS A 198 -27.50 -30.26 20.61
CA LYS A 198 -28.52 -30.93 21.44
C LYS A 198 -27.91 -31.89 22.47
N LEU A 199 -26.83 -32.61 22.10
CA LEU A 199 -26.07 -33.47 23.00
C LEU A 199 -25.29 -32.67 24.06
N LEU A 200 -24.71 -31.52 23.69
CA LEU A 200 -24.12 -30.57 24.64
C LEU A 200 -25.17 -30.06 25.63
N ARG A 201 -26.32 -29.58 25.14
CA ARG A 201 -27.46 -29.13 25.96
C ARG A 201 -27.90 -30.20 26.96
N GLY A 202 -27.96 -31.46 26.55
CA GLY A 202 -28.25 -32.59 27.44
C GLY A 202 -27.24 -32.80 28.57
N ARG A 203 -25.96 -32.47 28.35
CA ARG A 203 -24.88 -32.57 29.36
C ARG A 203 -24.88 -31.41 30.36
N ILE A 204 -25.42 -30.24 30.00
CA ILE A 204 -25.45 -29.04 30.85
C ILE A 204 -26.85 -28.72 31.43
N ALA A 205 -27.86 -29.56 31.17
CA ALA A 205 -29.24 -29.33 31.61
C ALA A 205 -29.43 -29.27 33.15
N GLY A 206 -28.49 -29.81 33.93
CA GLY A 206 -28.43 -29.69 35.39
C GLY A 206 -27.56 -28.50 35.89
N GLY A 207 -27.12 -27.63 34.99
CA GLY A 207 -26.06 -26.66 35.21
C GLY A 207 -24.66 -27.30 35.23
N TYR A 208 -23.62 -26.46 35.25
CA TYR A 208 -22.21 -26.87 35.29
C TYR A 208 -21.45 -26.19 36.42
N ARG A 209 -20.31 -26.76 36.83
CA ARG A 209 -19.41 -26.16 37.84
C ARG A 209 -18.24 -25.46 37.15
N GLY A 210 -17.92 -24.25 37.60
CA GLY A 210 -16.90 -23.37 37.01
C GLY A 210 -17.39 -21.92 36.96
N PRO A 211 -16.61 -20.98 36.40
CA PRO A 211 -17.04 -19.59 36.27
C PRO A 211 -18.34 -19.47 35.46
N MET A 212 -19.29 -18.67 35.93
CA MET A 212 -20.55 -18.44 35.22
C MET A 212 -20.33 -17.70 33.88
N LEU A 213 -20.89 -18.29 32.82
CA LEU A 213 -20.93 -17.74 31.48
C LEU A 213 -22.19 -16.89 31.28
N SER A 214 -22.04 -15.57 31.30
CA SER A 214 -23.07 -14.63 30.85
C SER A 214 -22.77 -14.19 29.40
N VAL A 215 -23.73 -14.37 28.51
CA VAL A 215 -23.60 -14.11 27.07
C VAL A 215 -24.45 -12.91 26.68
N VAL A 216 -23.87 -11.93 26.00
CA VAL A 216 -24.61 -10.76 25.49
C VAL A 216 -24.58 -10.74 23.97
N VAL A 217 -25.75 -10.65 23.35
CA VAL A 217 -25.91 -10.54 21.89
C VAL A 217 -26.45 -9.16 21.53
N THR A 218 -25.69 -8.39 20.75
CA THR A 218 -26.15 -7.12 20.15
C THR A 218 -26.80 -7.37 18.80
N GLY A 219 -27.60 -6.41 18.32
CA GLY A 219 -28.23 -6.51 16.99
C GLY A 219 -29.24 -7.65 16.85
N SER A 220 -29.71 -8.21 17.97
CA SER A 220 -30.60 -9.38 18.11
C SER A 220 -31.87 -9.35 17.25
N THR A 221 -32.35 -8.16 16.86
CA THR A 221 -33.51 -7.96 15.97
C THR A 221 -33.19 -8.04 14.47
N GLY A 222 -31.90 -8.03 14.10
CA GLY A 222 -31.42 -8.13 12.73
C GLY A 222 -31.54 -9.55 12.14
N ARG A 223 -30.93 -9.78 10.96
CA ARG A 223 -30.80 -11.13 10.39
C ARG A 223 -29.71 -11.94 11.09
N VAL A 224 -28.52 -11.34 11.23
CA VAL A 224 -27.36 -11.93 11.95
C VAL A 224 -27.71 -12.20 13.42
N GLY A 225 -28.23 -11.19 14.13
CA GLY A 225 -28.66 -11.31 15.53
C GLY A 225 -29.66 -12.45 15.79
N ARG A 226 -30.60 -12.70 14.88
CA ARG A 226 -31.54 -13.83 15.02
C ARG A 226 -30.88 -15.18 14.79
N GLY A 227 -29.99 -15.32 13.81
CA GLY A 227 -29.23 -16.56 13.60
C GLY A 227 -28.30 -16.90 14.78
N ILE A 228 -27.70 -15.89 15.41
CA ILE A 228 -26.96 -16.05 16.67
C ILE A 228 -27.90 -16.62 17.76
N VAL A 229 -29.03 -15.97 18.01
CA VAL A 229 -30.00 -16.39 19.04
C VAL A 229 -30.51 -17.82 18.80
N GLU A 230 -30.91 -18.15 17.57
CA GLU A 230 -31.41 -19.47 17.17
C GLU A 230 -30.36 -20.59 17.35
N THR A 231 -29.09 -20.29 17.12
CA THR A 231 -27.97 -21.23 17.37
C THR A 231 -27.76 -21.46 18.87
N LEU A 232 -27.91 -20.42 19.68
CA LEU A 232 -27.75 -20.48 21.13
C LEU A 232 -28.97 -21.11 21.85
N ASP A 233 -30.17 -21.00 21.27
CA ASP A 233 -31.37 -21.72 21.73
C ASP A 233 -31.18 -23.26 21.61
N HIS A 234 -30.44 -23.72 20.60
CA HIS A 234 -30.04 -25.13 20.46
C HIS A 234 -29.04 -25.57 21.53
N ALA A 235 -28.11 -24.69 21.94
CA ALA A 235 -27.21 -24.93 23.07
C ALA A 235 -27.94 -24.85 24.43
N GLY A 236 -29.11 -24.22 24.51
CA GLY A 236 -29.94 -24.14 25.70
C GLY A 236 -29.66 -22.91 26.59
N ILE A 237 -29.30 -21.77 26.00
CA ILE A 237 -29.15 -20.50 26.73
C ILE A 237 -30.49 -19.98 27.25
N GLU A 238 -30.48 -19.43 28.46
CA GLU A 238 -31.64 -18.82 29.11
C GLU A 238 -31.64 -17.30 28.95
N TRP A 239 -32.56 -16.80 28.14
CA TRP A 239 -32.65 -15.38 27.81
C TRP A 239 -33.40 -14.58 28.88
N VAL A 240 -32.73 -13.57 29.43
CA VAL A 240 -33.31 -12.60 30.35
C VAL A 240 -33.96 -11.45 29.55
N GLU A 241 -35.09 -10.91 30.02
CA GLU A 241 -35.89 -9.94 29.26
C GLU A 241 -35.35 -8.50 29.32
N ASN A 242 -34.73 -8.11 30.45
CA ASN A 242 -34.25 -6.76 30.70
C ASN A 242 -32.87 -6.74 31.37
N LEU A 243 -32.13 -5.64 31.20
CA LEU A 243 -30.75 -5.52 31.65
C LEU A 243 -30.62 -5.61 33.18
N THR A 244 -31.52 -4.99 33.94
CA THR A 244 -31.45 -4.99 35.42
C THR A 244 -31.58 -6.41 35.98
N GLN A 245 -32.54 -7.19 35.50
CA GLN A 245 -32.71 -8.59 35.88
C GLN A 245 -31.49 -9.44 35.50
N PHE A 246 -30.83 -9.14 34.38
CA PHE A 246 -29.59 -9.81 33.98
C PHE A 246 -28.43 -9.45 34.92
N GLN A 247 -28.26 -8.16 35.26
CA GLN A 247 -27.27 -7.69 36.23
C GLN A 247 -27.47 -8.33 37.63
N GLU A 248 -28.72 -8.40 38.11
CA GLU A 248 -29.08 -9.05 39.38
C GLU A 248 -28.73 -10.55 39.38
N GLN A 249 -29.14 -11.29 38.34
CA GLN A 249 -28.88 -12.73 38.24
C GLN A 249 -27.39 -13.04 38.05
N VAL A 250 -26.65 -12.17 37.33
CA VAL A 250 -25.19 -12.25 37.21
C VAL A 250 -24.52 -12.02 38.56
N SER A 251 -24.98 -11.02 39.33
CA SER A 251 -24.45 -10.68 40.66
C SER A 251 -24.73 -11.77 41.71
N ALA A 252 -25.89 -12.42 41.64
CA ALA A 252 -26.27 -13.49 42.58
C ALA A 252 -25.46 -14.79 42.39
N SER A 253 -24.67 -14.91 41.32
CA SER A 253 -24.12 -16.16 40.81
C SER A 253 -22.59 -16.25 40.90
N GLU A 254 -21.96 -15.55 41.85
CA GLU A 254 -20.49 -15.53 42.00
C GLU A 254 -19.90 -16.70 42.81
N SER A 255 -20.73 -17.60 43.35
CA SER A 255 -20.27 -18.76 44.14
C SER A 255 -19.90 -19.97 43.27
N LEU A 256 -18.60 -20.28 43.24
CA LEU A 256 -17.99 -21.43 42.56
C LEU A 256 -18.52 -22.81 43.01
N GLU A 257 -19.26 -22.89 44.11
CA GLU A 257 -19.84 -24.15 44.62
C GLU A 257 -21.19 -24.50 43.98
N THR A 258 -21.77 -23.60 43.19
CA THR A 258 -23.10 -23.78 42.57
C THR A 258 -23.04 -24.40 41.17
N HIS A 259 -24.16 -24.94 40.69
CA HIS A 259 -24.29 -25.40 39.30
C HIS A 259 -24.90 -24.25 38.47
N HIS A 260 -24.07 -23.56 37.70
CA HIS A 260 -24.48 -22.42 36.90
C HIS A 260 -25.22 -22.85 35.62
N ARG A 261 -26.23 -22.07 35.23
CA ARG A 261 -26.92 -22.16 33.95
C ARG A 261 -26.37 -21.06 33.03
N ILE A 262 -26.41 -21.23 31.71
CA ILE A 262 -25.85 -20.25 30.77
C ILE A 262 -26.88 -19.14 30.56
N MET A 263 -26.58 -17.95 31.08
CA MET A 263 -27.48 -16.79 31.02
C MET A 263 -27.20 -15.95 29.78
N GLY A 264 -28.24 -15.60 29.03
CA GLY A 264 -28.18 -14.79 27.82
C GLY A 264 -28.91 -13.46 27.96
N TYR A 265 -28.38 -12.39 27.37
CA TYR A 265 -29.09 -11.12 27.22
C TYR A 265 -29.05 -10.58 25.78
N LYS A 266 -30.16 -9.99 25.33
CA LYS A 266 -30.37 -9.49 23.95
C LYS A 266 -30.30 -7.96 23.94
N ALA A 267 -29.10 -7.42 24.14
CA ALA A 267 -28.88 -5.98 24.35
C ALA A 267 -29.44 -5.10 23.22
N LYS A 268 -30.29 -4.16 23.62
CA LYS A 268 -30.99 -3.18 22.81
C LYS A 268 -30.24 -1.86 22.78
N LEU A 269 -30.46 -1.04 21.75
CA LEU A 269 -29.83 0.29 21.66
C LEU A 269 -30.18 1.20 22.85
N GLU A 270 -31.41 1.13 23.36
CA GLU A 270 -31.86 1.89 24.54
C GLU A 270 -31.10 1.57 25.84
N ASP A 271 -30.46 0.39 25.94
CA ASP A 271 -29.69 -0.02 27.12
C ASP A 271 -28.30 0.66 27.18
N TYR A 272 -27.76 1.09 26.03
CA TYR A 272 -26.37 1.53 25.90
C TYR A 272 -26.11 2.74 24.99
N ILE A 273 -27.13 3.36 24.39
CA ILE A 273 -27.00 4.59 23.58
C ILE A 273 -27.75 5.73 24.27
N VAL A 274 -27.04 6.80 24.66
CA VAL A 274 -27.61 7.96 25.36
C VAL A 274 -27.30 9.27 24.64
N HIS A 275 -28.17 10.27 24.78
CA HIS A 275 -27.97 11.60 24.21
C HIS A 275 -26.87 12.38 24.95
N GLN A 276 -26.03 13.11 24.22
CA GLN A 276 -24.85 13.78 24.76
C GLN A 276 -25.16 15.00 25.66
N SER A 277 -26.37 15.58 25.57
CA SER A 277 -26.76 16.74 26.42
C SER A 277 -26.88 16.41 27.91
N GLY A 278 -26.96 15.13 28.28
CA GLY A 278 -27.16 14.71 29.66
C GLY A 278 -28.61 14.81 30.16
N ASP A 279 -29.59 15.10 29.28
CA ASP A 279 -31.02 15.08 29.59
C ASP A 279 -31.49 13.65 29.92
N SER A 280 -31.43 13.29 31.21
CA SER A 280 -31.79 11.96 31.73
C SER A 280 -33.27 11.58 31.58
N GLY A 281 -34.11 12.50 31.08
CA GLY A 281 -35.52 12.24 30.73
C GLY A 281 -35.80 12.04 29.23
N ALA A 282 -34.79 12.18 28.35
CA ALA A 282 -34.98 11.99 26.92
C ALA A 282 -34.98 10.49 26.56
N MET A 283 -36.16 9.92 26.31
CA MET A 283 -36.28 8.53 25.85
C MET A 283 -35.54 8.31 24.52
N PHE A 284 -34.89 7.15 24.38
CA PHE A 284 -34.21 6.77 23.14
C PHE A 284 -35.21 6.65 21.98
N ASP A 285 -35.14 7.57 21.01
CA ASP A 285 -35.82 7.43 19.71
C ASP A 285 -34.85 6.91 18.65
N ARG A 286 -35.21 5.76 18.06
CA ARG A 286 -34.45 5.14 16.97
C ARG A 286 -34.52 5.94 15.67
N ALA A 287 -35.59 6.70 15.41
CA ALA A 287 -35.67 7.54 14.22
C ALA A 287 -34.70 8.73 14.33
N ASN A 288 -34.69 9.43 15.48
CA ASN A 288 -33.72 10.48 15.78
C ASN A 288 -32.27 9.94 15.77
N TYR A 289 -32.00 8.80 16.39
CA TYR A 289 -30.67 8.17 16.38
C TYR A 289 -30.17 7.84 14.96
N ASN A 290 -31.05 7.34 14.08
CA ASN A 290 -30.69 7.04 12.69
C ASN A 290 -30.45 8.30 11.85
N ALA A 291 -31.11 9.43 12.17
CA ALA A 291 -31.03 10.68 11.42
C ALA A 291 -29.95 11.65 11.95
N HIS A 292 -29.65 11.56 13.25
CA HIS A 292 -28.75 12.44 13.99
C HIS A 292 -27.83 11.67 14.97
N PRO A 293 -27.06 10.67 14.47
CA PRO A 293 -26.22 9.85 15.33
C PRO A 293 -25.11 10.64 16.05
N GLU A 294 -24.74 11.82 15.53
CA GLU A 294 -23.70 12.70 16.10
C GLU A 294 -24.03 13.18 17.52
N ARG A 295 -25.31 13.12 17.92
CA ARG A 295 -25.81 13.62 19.21
C ARG A 295 -25.80 12.58 20.32
N PHE A 296 -25.37 11.35 20.03
CA PHE A 296 -25.43 10.23 20.95
C PHE A 296 -24.03 9.73 21.33
N ARG A 297 -23.92 9.02 22.46
CA ARG A 297 -22.69 8.31 22.89
C ARG A 297 -23.03 6.91 23.37
N SER A 298 -22.07 5.99 23.29
CA SER A 298 -22.18 4.67 23.93
C SER A 298 -21.81 4.72 25.40
N VAL A 299 -22.67 4.10 26.22
CA VAL A 299 -22.44 3.75 27.63
C VAL A 299 -22.37 2.23 27.82
N PHE A 300 -22.12 1.46 26.75
CA PHE A 300 -22.03 -0.01 26.81
C PHE A 300 -20.99 -0.49 27.83
N HIS A 301 -19.87 0.24 27.94
CA HIS A 301 -18.81 0.01 28.92
C HIS A 301 -19.22 0.31 30.39
N GLU A 302 -20.24 1.14 30.60
CA GLU A 302 -20.81 1.46 31.91
C GLU A 302 -21.90 0.41 32.27
N ASN A 303 -22.84 0.17 31.34
CA ASN A 303 -24.09 -0.54 31.62
C ASN A 303 -24.05 -2.06 31.39
N VAL A 304 -23.29 -2.55 30.40
CA VAL A 304 -23.45 -3.92 29.86
C VAL A 304 -22.16 -4.74 29.92
N ALA A 305 -21.04 -4.19 29.49
CA ALA A 305 -19.74 -4.89 29.45
C ALA A 305 -19.27 -5.45 30.82
N PRO A 306 -19.45 -4.76 31.97
CA PRO A 306 -19.04 -5.30 33.29
C PRO A 306 -19.76 -6.60 33.70
N TRP A 307 -20.92 -6.85 33.10
CA TRP A 307 -21.82 -7.99 33.40
C TRP A 307 -21.74 -9.09 32.34
N THR A 308 -20.92 -8.90 31.32
CA THR A 308 -20.76 -9.80 30.18
C THR A 308 -19.53 -10.68 30.35
N THR A 309 -19.63 -12.00 30.23
CA THR A 309 -18.49 -12.90 30.08
C THR A 309 -18.10 -13.04 28.60
N LEU A 310 -19.09 -13.27 27.73
CA LEU A 310 -18.94 -13.40 26.27
C LEU A 310 -19.85 -12.41 25.54
N LEU A 311 -19.25 -11.45 24.83
CA LEU A 311 -19.96 -10.57 23.89
C LEU A 311 -20.00 -11.22 22.51
N ILE A 312 -21.18 -11.34 21.90
CA ILE A 312 -21.35 -11.67 20.49
C ILE A 312 -21.97 -10.46 19.79
N ASN A 313 -21.13 -9.68 19.10
CA ASN A 313 -21.58 -8.46 18.42
C ASN A 313 -22.21 -8.81 17.06
N GLY A 314 -23.53 -8.63 16.95
CA GLY A 314 -24.30 -8.81 15.71
C GLY A 314 -24.97 -7.52 15.21
N ALA A 315 -24.60 -6.37 15.79
CA ALA A 315 -25.13 -5.06 15.41
C ALA A 315 -24.44 -4.50 14.17
N TYR A 316 -25.22 -3.89 13.27
CA TYR A 316 -24.66 -3.09 12.17
C TYR A 316 -24.14 -1.75 12.70
N TRP A 317 -22.90 -1.40 12.36
CA TRP A 317 -22.31 -0.08 12.58
C TRP A 317 -21.95 0.59 11.24
N SER A 318 -21.72 1.90 11.26
CA SER A 318 -21.16 2.65 10.12
C SER A 318 -20.55 3.97 10.59
N THR A 319 -19.67 4.55 9.77
CA THR A 319 -18.96 5.80 10.09
C THR A 319 -19.94 6.95 10.36
N GLY A 320 -19.78 7.62 11.49
CA GLY A 320 -20.69 8.65 12.00
C GLY A 320 -21.62 8.17 13.13
N PHE A 321 -21.81 6.84 13.29
CA PHE A 321 -22.51 6.29 14.46
C PHE A 321 -21.55 6.13 15.65
N PRO A 322 -22.04 6.29 16.90
CA PRO A 322 -21.24 6.02 18.09
C PRO A 322 -20.66 4.60 18.07
N ARG A 323 -19.40 4.45 18.47
CA ARG A 323 -18.79 3.12 18.67
C ARG A 323 -19.54 2.37 19.77
N LEU A 324 -19.62 1.04 19.69
CA LEU A 324 -20.08 0.21 20.80
C LEU A 324 -19.07 0.27 21.96
N LEU A 325 -17.78 0.09 21.68
CA LEU A 325 -16.70 0.15 22.68
C LEU A 325 -15.40 0.74 22.07
N SER A 326 -14.83 1.76 22.70
CA SER A 326 -13.54 2.35 22.32
C SER A 326 -12.34 1.70 23.02
N ASN A 327 -11.13 1.98 22.56
CA ASN A 327 -9.88 1.48 23.16
C ASN A 327 -9.73 1.96 24.62
N ASP A 328 -10.00 3.24 24.89
CA ASP A 328 -9.94 3.80 26.24
C ASP A 328 -10.97 3.16 27.18
N GLN A 329 -12.17 2.86 26.67
CA GLN A 329 -13.24 2.21 27.43
C GLN A 329 -12.90 0.74 27.72
N LEU A 330 -12.28 0.03 26.78
CA LEU A 330 -11.76 -1.32 27.00
C LEU A 330 -10.63 -1.29 28.04
N SER A 331 -9.63 -0.40 27.89
CA SER A 331 -8.60 -0.19 28.90
C SER A 331 -9.17 0.18 30.27
N HIS A 332 -10.31 0.88 30.34
CA HIS A 332 -10.97 1.17 31.61
C HIS A 332 -11.55 -0.08 32.27
N LEU A 333 -12.23 -0.95 31.52
CA LEU A 333 -12.74 -2.24 32.02
C LEU A 333 -11.61 -3.12 32.57
N PHE A 334 -10.46 -3.16 31.89
CA PHE A 334 -9.33 -4.01 32.23
C PHE A 334 -8.40 -3.44 33.32
N LYS A 335 -8.69 -2.24 33.85
CA LYS A 335 -8.11 -1.76 35.12
C LYS A 335 -8.73 -2.44 36.34
N HIS A 336 -9.88 -3.09 36.21
CA HIS A 336 -10.43 -3.92 37.27
C HIS A 336 -9.57 -5.20 37.42
N PRO A 337 -9.17 -5.64 38.64
CA PRO A 337 -8.24 -6.77 38.80
C PRO A 337 -8.77 -8.10 38.23
N ASN A 338 -10.10 -8.26 38.18
CA ASN A 338 -10.78 -9.36 37.50
C ASN A 338 -11.85 -8.76 36.56
N PRO A 339 -11.54 -8.48 35.28
CA PRO A 339 -12.56 -8.05 34.32
C PRO A 339 -13.42 -9.27 33.91
N ARG A 340 -14.75 -9.11 33.88
CA ARG A 340 -15.65 -10.23 33.52
C ARG A 340 -15.63 -10.54 32.01
N LEU A 341 -15.50 -9.52 31.18
CA LEU A 341 -15.46 -9.66 29.71
C LEU A 341 -14.16 -10.34 29.29
N THR A 342 -14.20 -11.65 29.11
CA THR A 342 -13.05 -12.45 28.66
C THR A 342 -13.14 -12.83 27.18
N GLY A 343 -14.35 -12.91 26.61
CA GLY A 343 -14.58 -13.25 25.21
C GLY A 343 -15.33 -12.17 24.43
N VAL A 344 -14.86 -11.88 23.22
CA VAL A 344 -15.56 -11.09 22.19
C VAL A 344 -15.61 -11.90 20.90
N THR A 345 -16.79 -12.02 20.31
CA THR A 345 -17.04 -12.58 18.98
C THR A 345 -17.73 -11.50 18.15
N ASP A 346 -16.98 -10.80 17.31
CA ASP A 346 -17.51 -9.71 16.51
C ASP A 346 -17.95 -10.16 15.12
N ILE A 347 -19.26 -10.35 14.92
CA ILE A 347 -19.86 -10.74 13.64
C ILE A 347 -20.33 -9.51 12.83
N SER A 348 -20.05 -8.28 13.30
CA SER A 348 -20.17 -7.09 12.46
C SER A 348 -18.88 -6.86 11.65
N CYS A 349 -17.73 -7.12 12.27
CA CYS A 349 -16.40 -7.03 11.66
C CYS A 349 -16.09 -5.64 11.08
N ASP A 350 -16.58 -4.61 11.77
CA ASP A 350 -16.31 -3.21 11.41
C ASP A 350 -14.96 -2.80 12.03
N PHE A 351 -13.86 -3.07 11.32
CA PHE A 351 -12.49 -2.77 11.78
C PHE A 351 -12.30 -1.31 12.19
N TYR A 352 -11.67 -1.10 13.36
CA TYR A 352 -11.55 0.20 14.03
C TYR A 352 -12.89 0.98 14.09
N GLY A 353 -14.01 0.25 14.16
CA GLY A 353 -15.36 0.75 13.88
C GLY A 353 -16.28 0.65 15.08
N GLY A 354 -17.18 -0.35 15.09
CA GLY A 354 -18.07 -0.60 16.22
C GLY A 354 -17.31 -0.98 17.49
N LEU A 355 -16.27 -1.81 17.35
CA LEU A 355 -15.33 -2.18 18.40
C LEU A 355 -13.94 -1.70 17.98
N GLU A 356 -13.39 -0.70 18.66
CA GLU A 356 -12.21 0.03 18.16
C GLU A 356 -10.90 -0.78 18.18
N PHE A 357 -10.82 -1.76 19.08
CA PHE A 357 -9.69 -2.67 19.26
C PHE A 357 -9.67 -3.83 18.27
N VAL A 358 -10.70 -3.93 17.41
CA VAL A 358 -10.77 -4.91 16.34
C VAL A 358 -10.08 -4.33 15.10
N ASP A 359 -8.83 -4.70 14.89
CA ASP A 359 -7.96 -4.21 13.81
C ASP A 359 -7.89 -5.16 12.60
N ARG A 360 -8.27 -6.43 12.80
CA ARG A 360 -8.26 -7.52 11.81
C ARG A 360 -9.31 -8.58 12.12
N ALA A 361 -9.55 -9.44 11.13
CA ALA A 361 -10.21 -10.73 11.31
C ALA A 361 -9.18 -11.80 11.73
N THR A 362 -9.66 -12.91 12.30
CA THR A 362 -8.81 -14.09 12.58
C THR A 362 -8.72 -15.01 11.34
N THR A 363 -7.74 -15.92 11.22
CA THR A 363 -7.42 -16.59 9.92
C THR A 363 -8.16 -17.93 9.72
N ILE A 364 -7.85 -18.76 8.71
CA ILE A 364 -8.27 -20.20 8.70
C ILE A 364 -7.61 -20.97 9.86
N GLU A 365 -6.42 -20.55 10.26
CA GLU A 365 -5.43 -21.38 10.94
C GLU A 365 -5.23 -20.96 12.41
N ALA A 366 -5.66 -19.76 12.78
CA ALA A 366 -5.59 -19.23 14.14
C ALA A 366 -6.93 -18.55 14.53
N PRO A 367 -7.98 -19.27 14.96
CA PRO A 367 -9.64 -18.32 14.95
C PRO A 367 -9.74 -17.37 16.18
N TYR A 368 -8.60 -17.03 16.81
CA TYR A 368 -8.44 -16.07 17.93
C TYR A 368 -7.34 -15.03 17.69
N ALA A 369 -7.55 -13.82 18.19
CA ALA A 369 -6.49 -12.96 18.73
C ALA A 369 -6.58 -12.91 20.27
N TYR A 370 -5.45 -12.67 20.94
CA TYR A 370 -5.34 -12.65 22.41
C TYR A 370 -4.78 -11.31 22.87
N PHE A 371 -5.40 -10.68 23.87
CA PHE A 371 -4.92 -9.39 24.40
C PHE A 371 -4.74 -9.43 25.92
N LYS A 372 -3.74 -8.67 26.38
CA LYS A 372 -3.42 -8.38 27.78
C LYS A 372 -3.52 -6.87 28.04
N TYR A 373 -3.77 -6.50 29.29
CA TYR A 373 -3.62 -5.11 29.72
C TYR A 373 -2.15 -4.85 30.07
N ASP A 374 -1.52 -3.90 29.37
CA ASP A 374 -0.14 -3.51 29.63
C ASP A 374 -0.10 -2.32 30.61
N HIS A 375 0.24 -2.58 31.86
CA HIS A 375 0.25 -1.55 32.91
C HIS A 375 1.13 -0.32 32.60
N PRO A 376 2.34 -0.44 32.01
CA PRO A 376 3.18 0.71 31.66
C PRO A 376 2.57 1.66 30.61
N SER A 377 1.95 1.12 29.56
CA SER A 377 1.27 1.94 28.53
C SER A 377 -0.17 2.32 28.90
N SER A 378 -0.80 1.58 29.83
CA SER A 378 -2.24 1.62 30.12
C SER A 378 -3.14 1.28 28.92
N MET A 379 -2.61 0.51 27.96
CA MET A 379 -3.32 0.06 26.76
C MET A 379 -3.52 -1.46 26.77
N MET A 380 -4.54 -1.92 26.06
CA MET A 380 -4.62 -3.32 25.66
C MET A 380 -3.58 -3.58 24.56
N THR A 381 -2.80 -4.64 24.72
CA THR A 381 -1.74 -5.06 23.78
C THR A 381 -1.92 -6.53 23.42
N GLU A 382 -1.48 -6.92 22.23
CA GLU A 382 -1.51 -8.33 21.84
C GLU A 382 -0.56 -9.17 22.73
N SER A 383 -0.98 -10.40 22.98
CA SER A 383 -0.29 -11.39 23.81
C SER A 383 -0.30 -12.75 23.13
N ARG A 384 0.56 -13.67 23.58
CA ARG A 384 0.51 -15.06 23.10
C ARG A 384 -0.53 -15.85 23.89
N TRP A 385 -1.04 -16.92 23.28
CA TRP A 385 -1.89 -17.88 24.00
C TRP A 385 -1.18 -18.47 25.24
N ALA A 386 0.15 -18.50 25.29
CA ALA A 386 0.93 -18.94 26.44
C ALA A 386 1.10 -17.89 27.56
N ASP A 387 0.80 -16.60 27.31
CA ASP A 387 1.08 -15.52 28.28
C ASP A 387 0.08 -15.54 29.44
N LEU A 388 0.56 -15.65 30.68
CA LEU A 388 -0.26 -15.71 31.89
C LEU A 388 -1.13 -14.47 32.13
N ASP A 389 -0.79 -13.31 31.53
CA ASP A 389 -1.49 -12.03 31.72
C ASP A 389 -2.40 -11.62 30.56
N SER A 390 -2.57 -12.50 29.58
CA SER A 390 -3.69 -12.44 28.64
C SER A 390 -5.02 -12.50 29.41
N ARG A 391 -5.97 -11.63 29.06
CA ARG A 391 -7.28 -11.54 29.72
C ARG A 391 -8.45 -11.44 28.74
N LEU A 392 -8.21 -11.07 27.49
CA LEU A 392 -9.24 -10.96 26.44
C LEU A 392 -8.93 -11.89 25.26
N GLN A 393 -9.97 -12.51 24.75
CA GLN A 393 -10.02 -13.42 23.61
C GLN A 393 -10.95 -12.82 22.55
N LEU A 394 -10.48 -12.68 21.31
CA LEU A 394 -11.22 -12.07 20.21
C LEU A 394 -11.38 -13.04 19.02
N ILE A 395 -12.63 -13.27 18.58
CA ILE A 395 -12.92 -13.46 17.14
C ILE A 395 -13.40 -12.13 16.59
N SER A 396 -12.97 -11.78 15.38
CA SER A 396 -13.79 -10.93 14.52
C SER A 396 -14.14 -11.73 13.27
N ILE A 397 -15.42 -12.09 13.14
CA ILE A 397 -16.00 -12.86 12.06
C ILE A 397 -16.47 -11.90 10.95
N ALA A 398 -15.56 -11.58 10.05
CA ALA A 398 -15.87 -11.07 8.72
C ALA A 398 -16.90 -11.95 7.99
N GLY A 399 -17.64 -11.29 7.11
CA GLY A 399 -18.26 -11.93 5.97
C GLY A 399 -17.86 -11.15 4.72
N ALA A 400 -17.08 -11.77 3.85
CA ALA A 400 -16.39 -11.25 2.66
C ALA A 400 -15.30 -10.16 2.89
N ILE A 401 -14.83 -9.86 4.11
CA ILE A 401 -14.07 -8.60 4.37
C ILE A 401 -12.98 -8.71 5.44
N ALA A 402 -11.71 -8.83 5.05
CA ALA A 402 -10.61 -8.94 6.03
C ALA A 402 -9.26 -8.31 5.64
N GLU A 403 -9.22 -7.38 4.68
CA GLU A 403 -7.97 -6.78 4.19
C GLU A 403 -7.70 -5.38 4.80
N THR A 404 -7.05 -5.36 5.97
CA THR A 404 -6.29 -4.21 6.48
C THR A 404 -4.82 -4.31 6.03
N ASN A 405 -4.16 -3.16 5.82
CA ASN A 405 -2.85 -3.04 5.17
C ASN A 405 -1.66 -3.55 6.02
N GLN A 406 -1.63 -4.83 6.41
CA GLN A 406 -0.54 -5.40 7.20
C GLN A 406 -0.10 -6.83 6.83
N ASP A 407 -0.95 -7.68 6.23
CA ASP A 407 -0.57 -9.06 5.85
C ASP A 407 -1.13 -9.49 4.48
N TRP A 408 -0.52 -9.01 3.39
CA TRP A 408 -0.81 -9.48 2.02
C TRP A 408 -0.47 -10.97 1.80
N ASN A 409 0.35 -11.56 2.68
CA ASN A 409 0.81 -12.95 2.59
C ASN A 409 -0.29 -14.00 2.86
N ASN A 410 -1.52 -13.62 3.24
CA ASN A 410 -2.55 -14.56 3.69
C ASN A 410 -3.82 -14.62 2.81
N GLN A 411 -3.64 -14.80 1.49
CA GLN A 411 -4.72 -15.11 0.55
C GLN A 411 -5.40 -16.48 0.81
N ASN A 412 -4.85 -17.30 1.71
CA ASN A 412 -5.35 -18.63 2.10
C ASN A 412 -6.50 -18.61 3.12
N ALA A 413 -6.90 -17.44 3.59
CA ALA A 413 -7.83 -17.34 4.69
C ALA A 413 -9.30 -17.26 4.17
N GLU A 414 -10.24 -17.93 4.83
CA GLU A 414 -11.59 -18.21 4.32
C GLU A 414 -12.60 -18.41 5.47
N ILE A 415 -13.85 -17.95 5.30
CA ILE A 415 -14.90 -17.85 6.34
C ILE A 415 -15.63 -19.14 6.77
N LEU A 416 -16.21 -19.11 7.97
CA LEU A 416 -17.15 -20.07 8.57
C LEU A 416 -18.14 -20.77 7.60
N PRO A 417 -18.81 -20.08 6.65
CA PRO A 417 -19.68 -20.72 5.66
C PRO A 417 -19.00 -21.73 4.73
N SER A 418 -17.66 -21.77 4.67
CA SER A 418 -16.89 -22.85 4.03
C SER A 418 -16.79 -24.12 4.90
N GLU A 419 -17.06 -24.06 6.22
CA GLU A 419 -17.07 -25.24 7.11
C GLU A 419 -18.31 -26.14 6.91
N LEU A 420 -19.44 -25.60 6.43
CA LEU A 420 -20.66 -26.36 6.09
C LEU A 420 -21.04 -26.17 4.60
N PRO A 421 -20.16 -26.57 3.65
CA PRO A 421 -20.27 -26.14 2.26
C PRO A 421 -21.47 -26.74 1.53
N LYS A 422 -21.97 -27.90 1.95
CA LYS A 422 -23.12 -28.56 1.31
C LYS A 422 -24.38 -27.75 1.54
N ASP A 423 -24.77 -27.55 2.80
CA ASP A 423 -26.02 -26.89 3.16
C ASP A 423 -25.98 -25.39 2.82
N ALA A 424 -24.81 -24.76 2.92
CA ALA A 424 -24.59 -23.42 2.39
C ALA A 424 -24.90 -23.35 0.89
N SER A 425 -24.46 -24.34 0.10
CA SER A 425 -24.76 -24.44 -1.33
C SER A 425 -26.24 -24.75 -1.58
N GLU A 426 -26.86 -25.69 -0.86
CA GLU A 426 -28.26 -26.08 -1.07
C GLU A 426 -29.24 -24.96 -0.68
N SER A 427 -28.96 -24.26 0.42
CA SER A 427 -29.73 -23.09 0.88
C SER A 427 -29.58 -21.91 -0.10
N PHE A 428 -28.36 -21.59 -0.53
CA PHE A 428 -28.11 -20.54 -1.53
C PHE A 428 -28.74 -20.87 -2.89
N SER A 429 -28.54 -22.10 -3.38
CA SER A 429 -29.17 -22.68 -4.58
C SER A 429 -30.69 -22.54 -4.54
N SER A 430 -31.32 -22.91 -3.42
CA SER A 430 -32.77 -22.79 -3.24
C SER A 430 -33.25 -21.33 -3.18
N ALA A 431 -32.48 -20.44 -2.55
CA ALA A 431 -32.79 -19.02 -2.49
C ALA A 431 -32.65 -18.33 -3.86
N ILE A 432 -31.68 -18.72 -4.68
CA ILE A 432 -31.38 -18.07 -5.97
C ILE A 432 -32.16 -18.66 -7.15
N PHE A 433 -32.57 -19.94 -7.09
CA PHE A 433 -33.24 -20.67 -8.18
C PHE A 433 -34.43 -19.95 -8.85
N PRO A 434 -35.37 -19.26 -8.14
CA PRO A 434 -36.45 -18.52 -8.78
C PRO A 434 -35.96 -17.34 -9.64
N TYR A 435 -34.88 -16.71 -9.20
CA TYR A 435 -34.25 -15.58 -9.88
C TYR A 435 -33.46 -16.05 -11.12
N ILE A 436 -32.73 -17.18 -11.03
CA ILE A 436 -32.08 -17.82 -12.20
C ILE A 436 -33.10 -18.22 -13.25
N THR A 437 -34.20 -18.85 -12.83
CA THR A 437 -35.28 -19.28 -13.73
C THR A 437 -35.85 -18.09 -14.50
N SER A 438 -36.12 -16.97 -13.81
CA SER A 438 -36.63 -15.74 -14.44
C SER A 438 -35.59 -15.06 -15.33
N LEU A 439 -34.30 -15.13 -14.97
CA LEU A 439 -33.20 -14.57 -15.76
C LEU A 439 -33.02 -15.29 -17.10
N ILE A 440 -32.97 -16.62 -17.10
CA ILE A 440 -32.89 -17.45 -18.32
C ILE A 440 -34.11 -17.19 -19.21
N GLN A 441 -35.32 -17.20 -18.61
CA GLN A 441 -36.57 -16.92 -19.30
C GLN A 441 -36.55 -15.54 -19.99
N SER A 442 -35.95 -14.53 -19.37
CA SER A 442 -35.86 -13.17 -19.93
C SER A 442 -34.91 -13.00 -21.14
N LYS A 443 -34.09 -14.01 -21.45
CA LYS A 443 -33.18 -14.01 -22.63
C LYS A 443 -33.74 -14.77 -23.84
N LEU A 444 -34.81 -15.55 -23.67
CA LEU A 444 -35.44 -16.36 -24.72
C LEU A 444 -36.58 -15.61 -25.42
N PRO A 445 -36.73 -15.70 -26.76
CA PRO A 445 -37.87 -15.12 -27.45
C PRO A 445 -39.20 -15.79 -27.05
N GLN A 446 -40.25 -14.97 -26.92
CA GLN A 446 -41.65 -15.35 -26.61
C GLN A 446 -41.99 -15.86 -25.19
N ASN A 447 -41.12 -15.71 -24.19
CA ASN A 447 -41.49 -15.98 -22.79
C ASN A 447 -41.62 -14.69 -21.95
N ASP A 448 -42.85 -14.24 -21.73
CA ASP A 448 -43.13 -13.23 -20.70
C ASP A 448 -42.67 -13.73 -19.31
N VAL A 449 -42.08 -12.86 -18.50
CA VAL A 449 -41.60 -13.23 -17.16
C VAL A 449 -42.77 -13.27 -16.19
N GLU A 450 -43.16 -14.48 -15.78
CA GLU A 450 -44.38 -14.82 -15.03
C GLU A 450 -44.55 -14.06 -13.69
N ASN A 451 -43.47 -13.53 -13.10
CA ASN A 451 -43.49 -12.89 -11.79
C ASN A 451 -42.84 -11.48 -11.79
N PRO A 452 -43.63 -10.40 -11.81
CA PRO A 452 -43.14 -9.02 -11.74
C PRO A 452 -42.36 -8.68 -10.46
N GLU A 453 -42.63 -9.34 -9.33
CA GLU A 453 -41.91 -9.09 -8.08
C GLU A 453 -40.48 -9.66 -8.14
N ILE A 454 -40.31 -10.86 -8.71
CA ILE A 454 -38.97 -11.43 -8.97
C ILE A 454 -38.20 -10.55 -9.96
N LEU A 455 -38.88 -10.06 -11.01
CA LEU A 455 -38.30 -9.10 -11.96
C LEU A 455 -37.83 -7.81 -11.28
N GLN A 456 -38.62 -7.26 -10.33
CA GLN A 456 -38.25 -6.06 -9.59
C GLN A 456 -37.12 -6.33 -8.58
N ARG A 457 -37.10 -7.49 -7.92
CA ARG A 457 -36.01 -7.90 -7.03
C ARG A 457 -34.71 -8.12 -7.79
N LEU A 458 -34.76 -8.69 -9.01
CA LEU A 458 -33.61 -8.75 -9.93
C LEU A 458 -33.09 -7.35 -10.26
N LYS A 459 -33.97 -6.40 -10.62
CA LYS A 459 -33.59 -5.00 -10.89
C LYS A 459 -32.96 -4.32 -9.66
N ASN A 460 -33.48 -4.58 -8.46
CA ASN A 460 -32.95 -4.02 -7.21
C ASN A 460 -31.59 -4.61 -6.80
N GLY A 461 -31.29 -5.86 -7.21
CA GLY A 461 -29.99 -6.50 -6.99
C GLY A 461 -28.97 -6.30 -8.13
N MET A 462 -29.40 -5.77 -9.26
CA MET A 462 -28.55 -5.48 -10.41
C MET A 462 -27.77 -4.19 -10.17
N ILE A 463 -26.45 -4.30 -10.03
CA ILE A 463 -25.55 -3.14 -9.84
C ILE A 463 -25.30 -2.42 -11.17
N CYS A 464 -25.11 -3.19 -12.25
CA CYS A 464 -24.80 -2.72 -13.60
C CYS A 464 -25.63 -3.51 -14.63
N GLY A 465 -26.18 -2.83 -15.64
CA GLY A 465 -26.93 -3.40 -16.76
C GLY A 465 -26.50 -2.78 -18.09
N ASP A 466 -26.31 -3.60 -19.13
CA ASP A 466 -25.74 -3.22 -20.44
C ASP A 466 -24.48 -2.31 -20.35
N GLY A 467 -23.66 -2.50 -19.30
CA GLY A 467 -22.41 -1.75 -19.05
C GLY A 467 -22.57 -0.42 -18.29
N ILE A 468 -23.78 -0.09 -17.81
CA ILE A 468 -24.11 1.17 -17.13
C ILE A 468 -24.61 0.87 -15.70
N LEU A 469 -24.22 1.67 -14.71
CA LEU A 469 -24.78 1.60 -13.35
C LEU A 469 -26.31 1.77 -13.39
N MET A 470 -27.04 0.94 -12.63
CA MET A 470 -28.49 1.08 -12.52
C MET A 470 -28.86 2.36 -11.71
N PRO A 471 -30.00 3.03 -11.99
CA PRO A 471 -30.31 4.34 -11.41
C PRO A 471 -30.26 4.40 -9.88
N GLN A 472 -30.70 3.35 -9.18
CA GLN A 472 -30.64 3.29 -7.71
C GLN A 472 -29.20 3.15 -7.15
N HIS A 473 -28.18 3.12 -8.02
CA HIS A 473 -26.76 3.02 -7.69
C HIS A 473 -25.92 4.17 -8.30
N GLU A 474 -26.55 5.21 -8.86
CA GLU A 474 -25.87 6.42 -9.36
C GLU A 474 -24.99 7.11 -8.29
N GLY A 475 -25.29 6.93 -7.01
CA GLY A 475 -24.44 7.38 -5.90
C GLY A 475 -23.03 6.75 -5.85
N LEU A 476 -22.78 5.68 -6.61
CA LEU A 476 -21.44 5.10 -6.82
C LEU A 476 -20.67 5.78 -7.97
N ALA A 477 -21.34 6.54 -8.83
CA ALA A 477 -20.70 7.19 -9.98
C ALA A 477 -19.58 8.17 -9.60
N PRO A 478 -19.62 8.94 -8.49
CA PRO A 478 -18.49 9.77 -8.06
C PRO A 478 -17.22 8.97 -7.71
N LEU A 479 -17.36 7.71 -7.28
CA LEU A 479 -16.25 6.81 -6.98
C LEU A 479 -15.60 6.23 -8.26
N LEU A 480 -16.30 6.30 -9.39
CA LEU A 480 -15.79 5.97 -10.73
C LEU A 480 -15.23 7.23 -11.42
N ALA A 481 -15.97 8.34 -11.38
CA ALA A 481 -15.70 9.57 -12.13
C ALA A 481 -14.41 10.29 -11.68
N SER A 482 -13.94 10.06 -10.46
CA SER A 482 -12.61 10.50 -9.98
C SER A 482 -11.44 9.93 -10.77
N SER A 483 -11.68 8.99 -11.71
CA SER A 483 -10.67 8.37 -12.59
C SER A 483 -10.98 8.50 -14.09
N LEU A 484 -11.91 9.38 -14.50
CA LEU A 484 -12.31 9.52 -15.91
C LEU A 484 -12.26 10.97 -16.41
N SER A 485 -11.36 11.23 -17.36
CA SER A 485 -11.35 12.44 -18.21
C SER A 485 -11.02 12.05 -19.65
N PRO A 486 -11.90 12.33 -20.64
CA PRO A 486 -11.76 11.79 -21.99
C PRO A 486 -10.81 12.62 -22.86
N ALA A 487 -9.85 11.95 -23.51
CA ALA A 487 -9.04 12.54 -24.57
C ALA A 487 -9.81 12.60 -25.91
N PRO A 488 -9.61 13.62 -26.76
CA PRO A 488 -10.26 13.71 -28.06
C PRO A 488 -9.67 12.69 -29.05
N ALA A 489 -10.52 12.04 -29.83
CA ALA A 489 -10.10 11.02 -30.79
C ALA A 489 -9.53 11.61 -32.09
N THR A 490 -8.22 11.45 -32.30
CA THR A 490 -7.56 11.54 -33.61
C THR A 490 -6.76 10.26 -33.88
N PRO A 491 -6.64 9.82 -35.15
CA PRO A 491 -6.12 8.48 -35.46
C PRO A 491 -4.59 8.41 -35.33
N VAL A 492 -4.11 7.89 -34.20
CA VAL A 492 -2.70 7.52 -34.02
C VAL A 492 -2.45 6.15 -34.66
N THR A 493 -1.51 6.08 -35.59
CA THR A 493 -1.08 4.82 -36.23
C THR A 493 -0.13 4.02 -35.33
N ASN A 494 -0.63 3.54 -34.20
CA ASN A 494 0.14 2.66 -33.31
C ASN A 494 0.30 1.25 -33.91
N LYS A 495 1.53 0.75 -33.93
CA LYS A 495 1.81 -0.70 -34.01
C LYS A 495 1.52 -1.36 -32.65
N MET A 496 0.25 -1.41 -32.26
CA MET A 496 -0.22 -2.28 -31.18
C MET A 496 -0.81 -3.54 -31.80
N ASP A 497 0.08 -4.42 -32.23
CA ASP A 497 -0.28 -5.77 -32.66
C ASP A 497 -0.32 -6.67 -31.41
N VAL A 498 -1.37 -7.46 -31.23
CA VAL A 498 -1.59 -8.25 -30.00
C VAL A 498 -0.81 -9.57 -30.12
N SER A 499 0.50 -9.48 -29.96
CA SER A 499 1.43 -10.61 -29.92
C SER A 499 2.17 -10.65 -28.58
N GLY A 500 2.29 -11.84 -27.98
CA GLY A 500 3.00 -12.05 -26.71
C GLY A 500 4.52 -11.99 -26.86
N GLY A 501 5.06 -10.81 -27.20
CA GLY A 501 6.49 -10.53 -27.24
C GLY A 501 7.05 -10.07 -25.90
N SER A 502 8.36 -10.17 -25.75
CA SER A 502 9.11 -9.61 -24.62
C SER A 502 9.27 -8.09 -24.74
N GLN A 503 9.26 -7.40 -23.60
CA GLN A 503 9.53 -5.96 -23.51
C GLN A 503 11.02 -5.72 -23.23
N LYS A 504 11.61 -4.71 -23.86
CA LYS A 504 13.06 -4.49 -23.88
C LYS A 504 13.47 -3.22 -23.14
N VAL A 505 14.27 -3.40 -22.10
CA VAL A 505 14.85 -2.32 -21.30
C VAL A 505 16.35 -2.19 -21.60
N VAL A 506 16.78 -1.00 -22.02
CA VAL A 506 18.22 -0.70 -22.19
C VAL A 506 18.70 0.14 -21.02
N ILE A 507 19.74 -0.32 -20.33
CA ILE A 507 20.33 0.34 -19.16
C ILE A 507 21.74 0.79 -19.51
N PHE A 508 21.96 2.10 -19.55
CA PHE A 508 23.30 2.67 -19.70
C PHE A 508 23.95 2.85 -18.32
N GLY A 509 24.93 2.01 -18.00
CA GLY A 509 25.70 2.03 -16.76
C GLY A 509 25.59 0.75 -15.91
N SER A 510 26.75 0.22 -15.50
CA SER A 510 26.96 -1.03 -14.76
C SER A 510 27.24 -0.88 -13.25
N GLY A 511 27.31 0.36 -12.75
CA GLY A 511 27.68 0.67 -11.37
C GLY A 511 26.67 0.19 -10.31
N LEU A 512 27.03 0.28 -9.03
CA LEU A 512 26.35 -0.41 -7.91
C LEU A 512 24.83 -0.25 -7.81
N VAL A 513 24.25 0.86 -8.27
CA VAL A 513 22.79 1.09 -8.26
C VAL A 513 22.03 0.27 -9.32
N ALA A 514 22.73 -0.30 -10.30
CA ALA A 514 22.13 -1.10 -11.37
C ALA A 514 21.62 -2.45 -10.88
N LYS A 515 22.28 -3.10 -9.89
CA LYS A 515 21.87 -4.43 -9.42
C LYS A 515 20.40 -4.46 -8.94
N PRO A 516 19.96 -3.65 -7.95
CA PRO A 516 18.55 -3.68 -7.51
C PRO A 516 17.55 -3.29 -8.60
N ALA A 517 17.93 -2.36 -9.49
CA ALA A 517 17.07 -1.97 -10.61
C ALA A 517 16.80 -3.14 -11.58
N ILE A 518 17.84 -3.91 -11.92
CA ILE A 518 17.73 -5.10 -12.77
C ILE A 518 17.02 -6.23 -12.01
N GLU A 519 17.28 -6.39 -10.71
CA GLU A 519 16.63 -7.40 -9.88
C GLU A 519 15.12 -7.22 -9.80
N THR A 520 14.62 -5.97 -9.69
CA THR A 520 13.19 -5.62 -9.84
C THR A 520 12.69 -5.95 -11.25
N LEU A 521 13.33 -5.44 -12.30
CA LEU A 521 12.88 -5.63 -13.69
C LEU A 521 12.74 -7.11 -14.08
N LEU A 522 13.68 -7.95 -13.67
CA LEU A 522 13.68 -9.37 -14.01
C LEU A 522 12.79 -10.24 -13.10
N GLN A 523 12.01 -9.65 -12.18
CA GLN A 523 10.86 -10.35 -11.56
C GLN A 523 9.75 -10.57 -12.59
N GLU A 524 9.55 -9.62 -13.49
CA GLU A 524 8.62 -9.78 -14.62
C GLU A 524 9.20 -10.76 -15.64
N ALA A 525 8.46 -11.83 -15.94
CA ALA A 525 8.93 -12.90 -16.83
C ALA A 525 9.05 -12.46 -18.30
N ASN A 526 8.32 -11.42 -18.71
CA ASN A 526 8.29 -10.91 -20.08
C ASN A 526 9.34 -9.81 -20.36
N ILE A 527 10.16 -9.43 -19.39
CA ILE A 527 11.18 -8.38 -19.58
C ILE A 527 12.54 -8.96 -19.94
N GLU A 528 13.15 -8.40 -20.99
CA GLU A 528 14.55 -8.54 -21.39
C GLU A 528 15.33 -7.26 -21.02
N VAL A 529 16.54 -7.42 -20.50
CA VAL A 529 17.42 -6.30 -20.12
C VAL A 529 18.71 -6.32 -20.93
N THR A 530 19.09 -5.17 -21.50
CA THR A 530 20.40 -4.96 -22.11
C THR A 530 21.23 -3.98 -21.29
N ILE A 531 22.35 -4.45 -20.74
CA ILE A 531 23.32 -3.65 -19.97
C ILE A 531 24.36 -3.09 -20.94
N ALA A 532 24.37 -1.77 -21.12
CA ALA A 532 25.32 -1.04 -21.95
C ALA A 532 26.36 -0.34 -21.07
N ALA A 533 27.63 -0.76 -21.16
CA ALA A 533 28.68 -0.33 -20.24
C ALA A 533 30.05 -0.21 -20.91
N LYS A 534 30.88 0.73 -20.44
CA LYS A 534 32.26 0.88 -20.93
C LYS A 534 33.17 -0.25 -20.45
N ASP A 535 33.00 -0.64 -19.20
CA ASP A 535 33.70 -1.75 -18.56
C ASP A 535 32.89 -3.03 -18.76
N LEU A 536 33.49 -4.01 -19.44
CA LEU A 536 32.85 -5.29 -19.71
C LEU A 536 32.89 -6.22 -18.49
N GLU A 537 33.96 -6.16 -17.69
CA GLU A 537 34.15 -7.01 -16.51
C GLU A 537 33.19 -6.60 -15.39
N GLU A 538 32.95 -5.28 -15.20
CA GLU A 538 31.91 -4.78 -14.29
C GLU A 538 30.51 -5.26 -14.71
N ALA A 539 30.19 -5.23 -16.02
CA ALA A 539 28.89 -5.63 -16.55
C ALA A 539 28.65 -7.15 -16.51
N GLU A 540 29.67 -7.97 -16.79
CA GLU A 540 29.61 -9.42 -16.63
C GLU A 540 29.47 -9.82 -15.15
N SER A 541 30.25 -9.19 -14.26
CA SER A 541 30.13 -9.36 -12.80
C SER A 541 28.76 -8.92 -12.27
N LEU A 542 28.15 -7.88 -12.84
CA LEU A 542 26.78 -7.45 -12.54
C LEU A 542 25.75 -8.51 -12.96
N SER A 543 25.81 -8.99 -14.21
CA SER A 543 24.89 -10.01 -14.74
C SER A 543 24.95 -11.32 -13.94
N GLN A 544 26.16 -11.78 -13.60
CA GLN A 544 26.37 -12.97 -12.79
C GLN A 544 25.78 -12.82 -11.37
N ARG A 545 25.95 -11.65 -10.73
CA ARG A 545 25.39 -11.39 -9.40
C ARG A 545 23.86 -11.33 -9.40
N VAL A 546 23.25 -10.72 -10.41
CA VAL A 546 21.78 -10.69 -10.60
C VAL A 546 21.21 -12.09 -10.83
N SER A 547 21.93 -12.93 -11.57
CA SER A 547 21.45 -14.26 -12.00
C SER A 547 21.85 -15.41 -11.08
N LYS A 548 22.59 -15.12 -10.00
CA LYS A 548 23.23 -16.06 -9.07
C LYS A 548 22.32 -17.20 -8.59
N ASN A 549 21.03 -16.92 -8.39
CA ASN A 549 20.03 -17.87 -7.88
C ASN A 549 18.95 -18.23 -8.93
N ASP A 550 19.01 -17.69 -10.15
CA ASP A 550 17.99 -17.87 -11.18
C ASP A 550 18.60 -17.79 -12.61
N PRO A 551 18.87 -18.94 -13.25
CA PRO A 551 19.39 -18.98 -14.62
C PRO A 551 18.47 -18.35 -15.68
N SER A 552 17.17 -18.19 -15.42
CA SER A 552 16.25 -17.54 -16.36
C SER A 552 16.53 -16.04 -16.51
N LYS A 553 17.12 -15.41 -15.47
CA LYS A 553 17.57 -14.01 -15.52
C LYS A 553 18.78 -13.85 -16.40
N GLN A 554 19.71 -14.81 -16.38
CA GLN A 554 20.89 -14.78 -17.26
C GLN A 554 20.51 -14.92 -18.74
N ALA A 555 19.50 -15.75 -19.05
CA ALA A 555 19.00 -15.92 -20.41
C ALA A 555 18.29 -14.66 -20.95
N ARG A 556 17.78 -13.78 -20.07
CA ARG A 556 17.10 -12.51 -20.40
C ARG A 556 18.00 -11.27 -20.24
N THR A 557 19.28 -11.46 -19.94
CA THR A 557 20.25 -10.36 -19.75
C THR A 557 21.31 -10.37 -20.85
N ARG A 558 21.27 -9.36 -21.72
CA ARG A 558 22.29 -9.09 -22.75
C ARG A 558 23.29 -8.07 -22.21
N ILE A 559 24.56 -8.22 -22.57
CA ILE A 559 25.62 -7.26 -22.26
C ILE A 559 26.15 -6.68 -23.57
N VAL A 560 26.43 -5.37 -23.58
CA VAL A 560 27.02 -4.66 -24.72
C VAL A 560 28.12 -3.73 -24.21
N GLN A 561 29.36 -3.96 -24.65
CA GLN A 561 30.45 -3.04 -24.35
C GLN A 561 30.33 -1.78 -25.21
N LEU A 562 30.14 -0.62 -24.58
CA LEU A 562 29.93 0.66 -25.24
C LEU A 562 30.33 1.84 -24.34
N ASP A 563 31.13 2.75 -24.88
CA ASP A 563 31.41 4.05 -24.25
C ASP A 563 30.46 5.13 -24.81
N ALA A 564 29.36 5.36 -24.10
CA ALA A 564 28.33 6.33 -24.46
C ALA A 564 28.81 7.79 -24.57
N ALA A 565 30.03 8.13 -24.12
CA ALA A 565 30.61 9.45 -24.34
C ALA A 565 31.18 9.64 -25.76
N SER A 566 31.49 8.55 -26.46
CA SER A 566 32.15 8.56 -27.77
C SER A 566 31.35 7.85 -28.87
N ASP A 567 30.73 6.70 -28.57
CA ASP A 567 29.94 5.95 -29.56
C ASP A 567 28.46 6.38 -29.55
N ARG A 568 28.18 7.46 -30.29
CA ARG A 568 26.80 7.92 -30.51
C ARG A 568 25.98 6.99 -31.40
N LEU A 569 26.62 6.20 -32.27
CA LEU A 569 25.90 5.30 -33.19
C LEU A 569 25.40 4.07 -32.44
N GLY A 570 26.25 3.45 -31.61
CA GLY A 570 25.84 2.37 -30.72
C GLY A 570 24.78 2.81 -29.71
N VAL A 571 24.87 4.02 -29.13
CA VAL A 571 23.77 4.57 -28.31
C VAL A 571 22.47 4.66 -29.12
N SER A 572 22.52 5.22 -30.33
CA SER A 572 21.34 5.42 -31.18
C SER A 572 20.68 4.08 -31.57
N GLU A 573 21.46 3.08 -31.98
CA GLU A 573 20.93 1.74 -32.33
C GLU A 573 20.42 0.96 -31.11
N LEU A 574 21.06 1.07 -29.94
CA LEU A 574 20.55 0.44 -28.71
C LEU A 574 19.23 1.08 -28.25
N VAL A 575 19.12 2.41 -28.25
CA VAL A 575 17.88 3.11 -27.88
C VAL A 575 16.74 2.70 -28.82
N LYS A 576 17.01 2.57 -30.13
CA LYS A 576 16.08 2.12 -31.17
C LYS A 576 15.59 0.66 -31.02
N GLU A 577 16.32 -0.18 -30.29
CA GLU A 577 15.90 -1.55 -29.93
C GLU A 577 15.03 -1.63 -28.65
N ALA A 578 14.82 -0.51 -27.94
CA ALA A 578 14.23 -0.48 -26.60
C ALA A 578 12.79 0.07 -26.57
N ASP A 579 11.96 -0.50 -25.68
CA ASP A 579 10.68 0.11 -25.29
C ASP A 579 10.87 1.24 -24.26
N ILE A 580 11.92 1.11 -23.44
CA ILE A 580 12.32 2.12 -22.44
C ILE A 580 13.82 2.09 -22.17
N VAL A 581 14.38 3.27 -21.88
CA VAL A 581 15.79 3.48 -21.59
C VAL A 581 15.97 3.98 -20.16
N MET A 582 16.98 3.44 -19.46
CA MET A 582 17.40 3.89 -18.13
C MET A 582 18.83 4.43 -18.21
N SER A 583 19.03 5.68 -17.77
CA SER A 583 20.38 6.27 -17.69
C SER A 583 20.86 6.28 -16.24
N LEU A 584 21.74 5.33 -15.92
CA LEU A 584 22.50 5.27 -14.66
C LEU A 584 23.88 5.93 -14.79
N LEU A 585 24.13 6.62 -15.91
CA LEU A 585 25.34 7.39 -16.18
C LEU A 585 25.44 8.66 -15.29
N PRO A 586 26.63 9.26 -15.17
CA PRO A 586 26.79 10.57 -14.55
C PRO A 586 25.88 11.64 -15.17
N ALA A 587 25.21 12.44 -14.35
CA ALA A 587 24.17 13.39 -14.77
C ALA A 587 24.49 14.32 -15.97
N PRO A 588 25.74 14.78 -16.20
CA PRO A 588 26.09 15.54 -17.41
C PRO A 588 25.91 14.76 -18.73
N MET A 589 25.79 13.43 -18.70
CA MET A 589 25.59 12.58 -19.88
C MET A 589 24.11 12.38 -20.25
N HIS A 590 23.17 12.65 -19.34
CA HIS A 590 21.74 12.45 -19.59
C HIS A 590 21.21 13.16 -20.85
N PRO A 591 21.65 14.40 -21.20
CA PRO A 591 21.21 15.04 -22.43
C PRO A 591 21.59 14.30 -23.73
N LEU A 592 22.69 13.53 -23.72
CA LEU A 592 23.09 12.70 -24.87
C LEU A 592 22.12 11.52 -25.05
N ILE A 593 21.77 10.84 -23.96
CA ILE A 593 20.79 9.75 -23.98
C ILE A 593 19.39 10.29 -24.32
N ALA A 594 18.98 11.42 -23.72
CA ALA A 594 17.71 12.09 -23.99
C ALA A 594 17.56 12.52 -25.45
N THR A 595 18.65 12.92 -26.11
CA THR A 595 18.65 13.23 -27.55
C THR A 595 18.33 11.98 -28.38
N ALA A 596 18.99 10.85 -28.12
CA ALA A 596 18.71 9.58 -28.83
C ALA A 596 17.29 9.05 -28.52
N CYS A 597 16.80 9.19 -27.28
CA CYS A 597 15.43 8.87 -26.89
C CYS A 597 14.41 9.74 -27.64
N LEU A 598 14.69 11.04 -27.82
CA LEU A 598 13.87 11.92 -28.67
C LEU A 598 13.94 11.54 -30.14
N GLU A 599 15.09 11.16 -30.68
CA GLU A 599 15.24 10.74 -32.08
C GLU A 599 14.31 9.54 -32.39
N HIS A 600 14.45 8.45 -31.64
CA HIS A 600 13.69 7.21 -31.87
C HIS A 600 12.29 7.18 -31.25
N SER A 601 11.94 8.17 -30.42
CA SER A 601 10.64 8.28 -29.73
C SER A 601 10.45 7.22 -28.62
N VAL A 602 11.46 7.05 -27.79
CA VAL A 602 11.53 6.07 -26.70
C VAL A 602 11.51 6.77 -25.34
N ASN A 603 10.90 6.16 -24.32
CA ASN A 603 10.82 6.74 -22.96
C ASN A 603 12.17 6.66 -22.24
N LEU A 604 12.42 7.60 -21.32
CA LEU A 604 13.69 7.70 -20.57
C LEU A 604 13.43 7.80 -19.07
N ILE A 605 14.23 7.10 -18.26
CA ILE A 605 14.25 7.26 -16.80
C ILE A 605 15.65 7.58 -16.28
N THR A 606 15.75 8.51 -15.32
CA THR A 606 17.00 8.84 -14.61
C THR A 606 16.77 9.02 -13.10
N ALA A 607 17.74 8.59 -12.28
CA ALA A 607 17.76 8.83 -10.83
C ALA A 607 18.39 10.20 -10.46
N SER A 608 18.40 11.17 -11.38
CA SER A 608 19.15 12.43 -11.23
C SER A 608 18.27 13.67 -11.24
N TYR A 609 18.76 14.73 -10.58
CA TYR A 609 18.22 16.09 -10.69
C TYR A 609 18.09 16.53 -12.16
N VAL A 610 16.92 17.08 -12.53
CA VAL A 610 16.72 17.70 -13.85
C VAL A 610 17.61 18.94 -13.95
N SER A 611 18.61 18.88 -14.82
CA SER A 611 19.43 20.03 -15.20
C SER A 611 18.67 20.96 -16.16
N PRO A 612 19.12 22.20 -16.40
CA PRO A 612 18.51 23.08 -17.40
C PRO A 612 18.45 22.42 -18.78
N ALA A 613 19.56 21.83 -19.24
CA ALA A 613 19.62 21.10 -20.49
C ALA A 613 18.73 19.84 -20.56
N MET A 614 18.30 19.28 -19.41
CA MET A 614 17.26 18.25 -19.39
C MET A 614 15.85 18.84 -19.45
N ALA A 615 15.63 20.00 -18.84
CA ALA A 615 14.35 20.72 -18.90
C ALA A 615 14.05 21.28 -20.30
N ASP A 616 15.08 21.65 -21.07
CA ASP A 616 14.93 22.14 -22.45
C ASP A 616 14.29 21.12 -23.41
N PHE A 617 14.28 19.82 -23.05
CA PHE A 617 13.60 18.75 -23.82
C PHE A 617 12.09 18.62 -23.53
N ASP A 618 11.53 19.36 -22.58
CA ASP A 618 10.16 19.18 -22.08
C ASP A 618 9.10 19.26 -23.19
N GLU A 619 9.09 20.34 -23.98
CA GLU A 619 8.18 20.51 -25.12
C GLU A 619 8.45 19.52 -26.26
N ALA A 620 9.70 19.12 -26.48
CA ALA A 620 10.05 18.12 -27.48
C ALA A 620 9.50 16.73 -27.10
N ALA A 621 9.66 16.32 -25.85
CA ALA A 621 9.12 15.06 -25.33
C ALA A 621 7.59 15.07 -25.27
N LYS A 622 6.94 16.19 -24.91
CA LYS A 622 5.48 16.38 -25.05
C LYS A 622 5.02 16.20 -26.49
N SER A 623 5.68 16.84 -27.45
CA SER A 623 5.32 16.76 -28.88
C SER A 623 5.39 15.34 -29.44
N LYS A 624 6.22 14.48 -28.84
CA LYS A 624 6.36 13.04 -29.17
C LYS A 624 5.61 12.10 -28.21
N ASN A 625 4.78 12.63 -27.30
CA ASN A 625 3.98 11.86 -26.32
C ASN A 625 4.83 11.00 -25.33
N LEU A 626 6.10 11.37 -25.11
CA LEU A 626 7.07 10.63 -24.31
C LEU A 626 7.03 11.01 -22.83
N VAL A 627 7.45 10.08 -21.99
CA VAL A 627 7.71 10.27 -20.55
C VAL A 627 9.22 10.24 -20.32
N PHE A 628 9.81 11.38 -19.97
CA PHE A 628 11.19 11.47 -19.47
C PHE A 628 11.12 11.63 -17.94
N LEU A 629 11.05 10.52 -17.21
CA LEU A 629 10.89 10.51 -15.75
C LEU A 629 12.26 10.63 -15.06
N ASN A 630 12.49 11.77 -14.43
CA ASN A 630 13.75 12.10 -13.76
C ASN A 630 13.56 12.12 -12.24
N GLU A 631 14.62 12.45 -11.50
CA GLU A 631 14.57 12.65 -10.05
C GLU A 631 14.08 11.41 -9.27
N LEU A 632 14.34 10.19 -9.77
CA LEU A 632 13.82 8.93 -9.22
C LEU A 632 14.89 8.05 -8.55
N GLY A 633 15.48 8.54 -7.45
CA GLY A 633 16.39 7.80 -6.57
C GLY A 633 16.02 7.97 -5.09
N LEU A 634 17.00 8.33 -4.25
CA LEU A 634 16.79 8.60 -2.81
C LEU A 634 16.55 10.10 -2.52
N ASP A 635 17.58 10.92 -2.80
CA ASP A 635 17.58 12.39 -2.77
C ASP A 635 18.32 12.84 -4.06
N PRO A 636 17.59 13.15 -5.15
CA PRO A 636 16.14 13.27 -5.24
C PRO A 636 15.44 11.91 -5.47
N GLY A 637 14.24 11.73 -4.93
CA GLY A 637 13.34 10.63 -5.31
C GLY A 637 12.40 10.21 -4.21
N ILE A 638 12.78 9.21 -3.41
CA ILE A 638 12.01 8.80 -2.21
C ILE A 638 11.65 10.05 -1.39
N ASP A 639 12.60 10.97 -1.14
CA ASP A 639 12.34 12.18 -0.36
C ASP A 639 11.31 13.16 -0.99
N HIS A 640 11.10 13.11 -2.31
CA HIS A 640 10.07 13.88 -3.00
C HIS A 640 8.73 13.15 -2.90
N MET A 641 8.72 11.84 -3.19
CA MET A 641 7.54 10.98 -3.15
C MET A 641 6.90 10.95 -1.75
N THR A 642 7.70 10.71 -0.72
CA THR A 642 7.21 10.60 0.67
C THR A 642 6.79 11.95 1.22
N ALA A 643 7.48 13.05 0.88
CA ALA A 643 7.07 14.39 1.25
C ALA A 643 5.72 14.79 0.64
N VAL A 644 5.54 14.57 -0.68
CA VAL A 644 4.29 14.90 -1.37
C VAL A 644 3.14 14.01 -0.90
N SER A 645 3.36 12.69 -0.76
CA SER A 645 2.37 11.77 -0.18
C SER A 645 1.91 12.24 1.22
N LEU A 646 2.85 12.59 2.10
CA LEU A 646 2.55 13.08 3.45
C LEU A 646 1.75 14.38 3.45
N ILE A 647 2.16 15.35 2.62
CA ILE A 647 1.49 16.66 2.50
C ILE A 647 0.09 16.51 1.91
N GLN A 648 -0.09 15.69 0.86
CA GLN A 648 -1.39 15.47 0.24
C GLN A 648 -2.34 14.65 1.14
N ARG A 649 -1.85 13.61 1.84
CA ARG A 649 -2.65 12.87 2.84
C ARG A 649 -3.09 13.77 4.00
N LEU A 650 -2.22 14.68 4.45
CA LEU A 650 -2.59 15.65 5.48
C LEU A 650 -3.64 16.64 4.99
N LYS A 651 -3.45 17.27 3.82
CA LYS A 651 -4.43 18.21 3.24
C LYS A 651 -5.78 17.55 2.91
N ARG A 652 -5.80 16.23 2.64
CA ARG A 652 -7.03 15.45 2.42
C ARG A 652 -7.73 15.05 3.72
N SER A 653 -7.00 14.73 4.79
CA SER A 653 -7.58 14.30 6.07
C SER A 653 -7.88 15.45 7.05
N GLN A 654 -7.19 16.59 6.91
CA GLN A 654 -7.36 17.79 7.72
C GLN A 654 -7.35 19.05 6.83
N PRO A 655 -8.39 19.28 5.99
CA PRO A 655 -8.40 20.42 5.05
C PRO A 655 -8.35 21.80 5.72
N GLU A 656 -8.82 21.91 6.97
CA GLU A 656 -8.78 23.15 7.76
C GLU A 656 -7.44 23.37 8.52
N SER A 657 -6.52 22.40 8.48
CA SER A 657 -5.20 22.49 9.13
C SER A 657 -4.16 23.09 8.19
N ARG A 658 -3.31 23.98 8.70
CA ARG A 658 -2.27 24.69 7.93
C ARG A 658 -0.88 24.13 8.21
N ILE A 659 -0.06 24.00 7.16
CA ILE A 659 1.33 23.55 7.31
C ILE A 659 2.21 24.79 7.55
N LYS A 660 2.82 24.84 8.74
CA LYS A 660 3.61 25.98 9.24
C LYS A 660 5.12 25.76 9.14
N SER A 661 5.56 24.50 9.19
CA SER A 661 6.95 24.11 8.95
C SER A 661 6.99 22.86 8.08
N PHE A 662 7.94 22.81 7.15
CA PHE A 662 8.44 21.57 6.57
C PHE A 662 9.97 21.56 6.66
N VAL A 663 10.53 20.52 7.27
CA VAL A 663 11.97 20.27 7.28
C VAL A 663 12.23 18.83 6.84
N SER A 664 13.19 18.64 5.92
CA SER A 664 13.62 17.32 5.46
C SER A 664 15.13 17.20 5.50
N PHE A 665 15.64 16.05 5.96
CA PHE A 665 17.07 15.74 5.93
C PHE A 665 17.33 14.29 5.51
N CYS A 666 18.33 14.11 4.65
CA CYS A 666 18.72 12.81 4.12
C CYS A 666 20.24 12.56 4.25
N GLY A 667 20.66 11.30 4.40
CA GLY A 667 22.08 10.93 4.33
C GLY A 667 22.33 9.43 4.28
N GLY A 668 23.06 8.99 3.24
CA GLY A 668 23.77 7.70 3.27
C GLY A 668 25.09 7.85 4.03
N LEU A 669 25.30 6.97 5.00
CA LEU A 669 26.43 6.94 5.94
C LEU A 669 26.89 5.48 6.15
N PRO A 670 28.12 5.21 6.62
CA PRO A 670 28.44 3.87 7.11
C PRO A 670 27.64 3.57 8.38
N GLU A 671 27.23 2.31 8.59
CA GLU A 671 26.45 1.89 9.77
C GLU A 671 27.25 2.10 11.08
N GLN A 672 28.58 2.00 11.00
CA GLN A 672 29.51 2.28 12.08
C GLN A 672 30.48 3.40 11.66
N SER A 673 30.81 4.29 12.59
CA SER A 673 31.69 5.44 12.35
C SER A 673 33.12 5.11 12.79
N ASP A 674 34.03 5.13 11.81
CA ASP A 674 35.46 4.77 11.92
C ASP A 674 36.31 5.70 12.82
N GLY A 675 35.77 6.85 13.21
CA GLY A 675 36.51 7.89 13.93
C GLY A 675 37.63 8.55 13.09
N LEU A 676 37.58 8.42 11.77
CA LEU A 676 38.38 9.17 10.80
C LEU A 676 37.56 10.36 10.30
N LEU A 677 36.92 10.22 9.14
CA LEU A 677 36.00 11.20 8.56
C LEU A 677 34.55 10.95 8.99
N GLY A 678 34.22 9.76 9.51
CA GLY A 678 32.84 9.34 9.73
C GLY A 678 32.08 9.22 8.41
N TYR A 679 32.76 8.78 7.35
CA TYR A 679 32.19 8.65 6.01
C TYR A 679 32.96 7.60 5.20
N ARG A 680 32.22 6.79 4.43
CA ARG A 680 32.77 5.86 3.46
C ARG A 680 32.12 6.07 2.09
N PHE A 681 32.81 5.67 1.05
CA PHE A 681 32.43 5.88 -0.35
C PHE A 681 32.18 4.54 -1.04
N SER A 682 30.97 4.35 -1.55
CA SER A 682 30.62 3.27 -2.49
C SER A 682 30.43 3.79 -3.93
N TRP A 683 30.80 5.05 -4.18
CA TRP A 683 30.85 5.72 -5.49
C TRP A 683 31.91 6.83 -5.46
N SER A 684 32.17 7.48 -6.61
CA SER A 684 33.19 8.55 -6.69
C SER A 684 33.00 9.66 -5.64
N PRO A 685 34.02 9.96 -4.79
CA PRO A 685 33.93 11.00 -3.76
C PRO A 685 33.60 12.40 -4.29
N ARG A 686 33.84 12.65 -5.59
CA ARG A 686 33.75 13.97 -6.22
C ARG A 686 32.43 14.67 -5.95
N GLY A 687 31.30 13.97 -6.07
CA GLY A 687 29.97 14.57 -5.81
C GLY A 687 29.82 15.12 -4.38
N VAL A 688 30.39 14.43 -3.38
CA VAL A 688 30.34 14.85 -1.97
C VAL A 688 31.33 15.99 -1.69
N LEU A 689 32.53 15.92 -2.25
CA LEU A 689 33.54 16.97 -2.15
C LEU A 689 33.06 18.28 -2.81
N GLU A 690 32.43 18.19 -3.98
CA GLU A 690 31.83 19.34 -4.66
C GLU A 690 30.60 19.89 -3.92
N ALA A 691 29.76 19.03 -3.33
CA ALA A 691 28.61 19.45 -2.53
C ALA A 691 28.99 20.30 -1.31
N ALA A 692 30.14 20.01 -0.69
CA ALA A 692 30.72 20.76 0.42
C ALA A 692 31.12 22.21 0.07
N GLY A 693 30.90 22.65 -1.18
CA GLY A 693 31.07 24.04 -1.61
C GLY A 693 29.86 24.73 -2.24
N ASN A 694 28.68 24.10 -2.28
CA ASN A 694 27.48 24.76 -2.80
C ASN A 694 27.00 25.88 -1.86
N PRO A 695 26.45 27.00 -2.36
CA PRO A 695 25.65 27.91 -1.54
C PRO A 695 24.37 27.20 -1.10
N ALA A 696 23.74 27.71 -0.03
CA ALA A 696 22.46 27.21 0.46
C ALA A 696 21.49 28.35 0.81
N GLN A 697 20.21 28.22 0.43
CA GLN A 697 19.13 29.13 0.84
C GLN A 697 17.90 28.38 1.36
N PHE A 698 17.28 28.91 2.42
CA PHE A 698 16.14 28.30 3.09
C PHE A 698 15.31 29.33 3.88
N LEU A 699 14.13 28.92 4.35
CA LEU A 699 13.28 29.68 5.26
C LEU A 699 13.30 29.02 6.64
N LEU A 700 13.42 29.81 7.71
CA LEU A 700 13.31 29.33 9.08
C LEU A 700 12.70 30.42 9.95
N ALA A 701 11.66 30.10 10.71
CA ALA A 701 11.02 31.01 11.66
C ALA A 701 10.52 32.34 11.04
N GLY A 702 10.01 32.29 9.81
CA GLY A 702 9.57 33.46 9.03
C GLY A 702 10.70 34.28 8.41
N LYS A 703 11.97 33.91 8.65
CA LYS A 703 13.14 34.62 8.12
C LYS A 703 13.85 33.78 7.05
N ARG A 704 14.17 34.42 5.92
CA ARG A 704 15.02 33.83 4.87
C ARG A 704 16.49 33.86 5.29
N TYR A 705 17.22 32.81 4.95
CA TYR A 705 18.65 32.68 5.20
C TYR A 705 19.36 32.28 3.92
N GLU A 706 20.47 32.96 3.65
CA GLU A 706 21.41 32.66 2.57
C GLU A 706 22.79 32.37 3.18
N ILE A 707 23.44 31.34 2.67
CA ILE A 707 24.77 30.89 3.10
C ILE A 707 25.65 30.74 1.87
N SER A 708 26.70 31.55 1.76
CA SER A 708 27.71 31.37 0.72
C SER A 708 28.42 30.03 0.90
N GLY A 709 28.85 29.41 -0.21
CA GLY A 709 29.52 28.09 -0.18
C GLY A 709 30.81 28.06 0.65
N GLU A 710 31.43 29.21 0.94
CA GLU A 710 32.54 29.34 1.89
C GLU A 710 32.12 29.10 3.34
N LYS A 711 30.92 29.55 3.70
CA LYS A 711 30.38 29.55 5.06
C LYS A 711 29.57 28.29 5.37
N LEU A 712 29.13 27.55 4.35
CA LEU A 712 28.30 26.33 4.44
C LEU A 712 28.73 25.40 5.60
N LEU A 713 29.97 24.92 5.57
CA LEU A 713 30.49 23.93 6.53
C LEU A 713 30.68 24.49 7.96
N LYS A 714 30.82 25.81 8.10
CA LYS A 714 30.80 26.47 9.42
C LYS A 714 29.37 26.60 9.95
N ARG A 715 28.43 26.96 9.06
CA ARG A 715 27.00 27.14 9.35
C ARG A 715 26.24 25.81 9.21
N ARG A 716 26.68 24.84 9.99
CA ARG A 716 26.06 23.52 10.15
C ARG A 716 25.09 23.49 11.34
N PHE A 717 24.26 22.45 11.39
CA PHE A 717 23.25 22.20 12.41
C PHE A 717 23.66 20.98 13.27
N PRO A 718 24.42 21.15 14.37
CA PRO A 718 24.73 20.04 15.27
C PRO A 718 23.49 19.58 16.05
N GLY A 719 23.38 18.28 16.34
CA GLY A 719 22.33 17.71 17.17
C GLY A 719 21.01 17.40 16.45
N VAL A 720 20.93 17.57 15.13
CA VAL A 720 19.71 17.28 14.35
C VAL A 720 19.22 15.83 14.49
N GLY A 721 20.16 14.88 14.64
CA GLY A 721 19.84 13.46 14.85
C GLY A 721 19.12 13.14 16.16
N VAL A 722 19.19 14.04 17.16
CA VAL A 722 18.47 13.87 18.43
C VAL A 722 16.96 14.05 18.20
N ALA A 723 16.57 15.12 17.49
CA ALA A 723 15.18 15.41 17.19
C ALA A 723 14.61 14.48 16.09
N MET A 724 15.36 14.29 15.00
CA MET A 724 14.89 13.52 13.83
C MET A 724 14.67 12.04 14.09
N PHE A 725 15.34 11.46 15.09
CA PHE A 725 15.39 10.01 15.30
C PHE A 725 15.26 9.61 16.78
N ASP A 726 14.47 10.35 17.56
CA ASP A 726 14.09 10.00 18.94
C ASP A 726 15.30 9.70 19.86
N GLY A 727 16.36 10.50 19.73
CA GLY A 727 17.61 10.34 20.50
C GLY A 727 18.53 9.18 20.06
N LYS A 728 18.18 8.38 19.04
CA LYS A 728 19.02 7.26 18.54
C LYS A 728 20.44 7.68 18.15
N PHE A 729 20.62 8.92 17.68
CA PHE A 729 21.88 9.47 17.19
C PHE A 729 22.36 10.68 18.01
N LYS A 730 22.42 10.52 19.34
CA LYS A 730 22.71 11.61 20.29
C LYS A 730 24.17 11.77 20.73
N GLU A 731 24.94 10.70 20.81
CA GLU A 731 26.23 10.66 21.53
C GLU A 731 27.27 9.78 20.84
N GLY A 732 28.55 9.99 21.18
CA GLY A 732 29.68 9.23 20.66
C GLY A 732 29.89 9.41 19.14
N ASN A 733 30.51 8.42 18.50
CA ASN A 733 30.86 8.49 17.07
C ASN A 733 29.64 8.49 16.12
N LEU A 734 28.42 8.29 16.65
CA LEU A 734 27.16 8.24 15.89
C LEU A 734 26.32 9.53 15.99
N ALA A 735 26.79 10.56 16.70
CA ALA A 735 26.12 11.86 16.76
C ALA A 735 26.06 12.51 15.36
N LEU A 736 24.92 13.13 15.01
CA LEU A 736 24.67 13.68 13.66
C LEU A 736 24.67 15.22 13.62
N GLU A 737 25.29 15.74 12.56
CA GLU A 737 25.21 17.14 12.13
C GLU A 737 24.55 17.27 10.75
N GLY A 738 23.83 18.37 10.55
CA GLY A 738 23.13 18.69 9.31
C GLY A 738 23.78 19.84 8.54
N VAL A 739 23.72 19.77 7.21
CA VAL A 739 24.14 20.84 6.27
C VAL A 739 22.94 21.23 5.40
N ALA A 740 22.71 22.52 5.14
CA ALA A 740 21.60 22.95 4.28
C ALA A 740 21.86 22.61 2.79
N ASN A 741 20.83 22.16 2.06
CA ASN A 741 20.92 21.82 0.64
C ASN A 741 20.54 23.02 -0.25
N ARG A 742 21.42 23.39 -1.19
CA ARG A 742 21.22 24.27 -2.37
C ARG A 742 20.08 25.29 -2.26
N ASP A 743 18.89 24.95 -2.76
CA ASP A 743 17.69 25.75 -2.64
C ASP A 743 16.60 24.89 -2.00
N SER A 744 16.09 25.34 -0.85
CA SER A 744 14.92 24.75 -0.21
C SER A 744 13.62 25.46 -0.59
N LEU A 745 13.69 26.70 -1.10
CA LEU A 745 12.52 27.55 -1.36
C LEU A 745 11.79 27.13 -2.63
N GLY A 746 12.53 26.72 -3.68
CA GLY A 746 11.96 26.18 -4.91
C GLY A 746 11.20 24.85 -4.78
N TYR A 747 11.09 24.30 -3.55
CA TYR A 747 10.26 23.14 -3.24
C TYR A 747 8.89 23.50 -2.65
N THR A 748 8.68 24.72 -2.15
CA THR A 748 7.38 25.13 -1.57
C THR A 748 6.25 24.93 -2.56
N SER A 749 6.39 25.44 -3.79
CA SER A 749 5.41 25.24 -4.86
C SER A 749 5.36 23.80 -5.38
N ARG A 750 6.51 23.13 -5.55
CA ARG A 750 6.58 21.72 -6.02
C ARG A 750 5.84 20.74 -5.12
N TYR A 751 5.83 21.00 -3.81
CA TYR A 751 5.15 20.17 -2.82
C TYR A 751 3.73 20.66 -2.48
N GLY A 752 3.25 21.73 -3.14
CA GLY A 752 1.94 22.31 -2.85
C GLY A 752 1.80 22.87 -1.43
N LEU A 753 2.89 23.39 -0.86
CA LEU A 753 2.92 24.05 0.45
C LEU A 753 2.44 25.51 0.33
N ASP A 754 1.82 26.02 1.40
CA ASP A 754 1.13 27.32 1.38
C ASP A 754 2.09 28.51 1.53
N ASP A 755 1.75 29.67 0.96
CA ASP A 755 2.57 30.90 1.05
C ASP A 755 2.78 31.42 2.48
N GLN A 756 2.00 30.93 3.46
CA GLN A 756 2.10 31.29 4.88
C GLN A 756 3.03 30.35 5.69
N LEU A 757 3.81 29.50 5.01
CA LEU A 757 4.82 28.63 5.59
C LEU A 757 5.91 29.45 6.30
N GLU A 758 6.28 29.08 7.53
CA GLU A 758 7.25 29.80 8.36
C GLU A 758 8.65 29.19 8.28
N THR A 759 8.76 27.90 7.96
CA THR A 759 10.02 27.16 7.87
C THR A 759 9.98 26.22 6.67
N MET A 760 11.01 26.28 5.82
CA MET A 760 11.21 25.41 4.66
C MET A 760 12.71 25.13 4.48
N LEU A 761 13.15 23.92 4.81
CA LEU A 761 14.56 23.54 4.78
C LEU A 761 14.75 22.07 4.34
N ARG A 762 15.51 21.84 3.27
CA ARG A 762 16.08 20.53 2.90
C ARG A 762 17.57 20.49 3.29
N GLY A 763 18.08 19.34 3.72
CA GLY A 763 19.47 19.22 4.18
C GLY A 763 20.08 17.82 4.09
N THR A 764 21.40 17.77 4.27
CA THR A 764 22.22 16.55 4.25
C THR A 764 22.73 16.21 5.65
N LEU A 765 22.63 14.94 6.06
CA LEU A 765 23.14 14.40 7.32
C LEU A 765 24.58 13.88 7.19
N ARG A 766 25.40 14.10 8.23
CA ARG A 766 26.75 13.56 8.41
C ARG A 766 27.02 13.26 9.89
N PHE A 767 27.97 12.39 10.20
CA PHE A 767 28.45 12.24 11.58
C PHE A 767 29.23 13.51 12.01
N GLU A 768 29.13 13.86 13.30
CA GLU A 768 29.56 15.17 13.79
C GLU A 768 31.07 15.42 13.61
N GLY A 769 31.40 16.56 13.00
CA GLY A 769 32.74 17.01 12.64
C GLY A 769 33.23 16.57 11.26
N PHE A 770 32.40 15.92 10.44
CA PHE A 770 32.66 15.81 9.00
C PHE A 770 32.91 17.19 8.39
N CYS A 771 32.07 18.18 8.71
CA CYS A 771 32.17 19.54 8.21
C CYS A 771 33.39 20.30 8.73
N GLU A 772 33.88 19.95 9.92
CA GLU A 772 35.10 20.51 10.54
C GLU A 772 36.33 20.15 9.69
N VAL A 773 36.50 18.85 9.41
CA VAL A 773 37.58 18.32 8.56
C VAL A 773 37.43 18.81 7.12
N MET A 774 36.22 18.75 6.55
CA MET A 774 35.95 19.24 5.19
C MET A 774 36.19 20.75 5.03
N HIS A 775 35.94 21.55 6.07
CA HIS A 775 36.22 22.99 6.02
C HIS A 775 37.73 23.26 5.96
N VAL A 776 38.53 22.52 6.72
CA VAL A 776 39.99 22.64 6.69
C VAL A 776 40.55 22.14 5.35
N LEU A 777 40.10 20.99 4.84
CA LEU A 777 40.44 20.48 3.50
C LEU A 777 40.14 21.51 2.39
N LYS A 778 38.99 22.20 2.49
CA LYS A 778 38.63 23.30 1.59
C LYS A 778 39.55 24.51 1.77
N LYS A 779 39.82 24.95 3.00
CA LYS A 779 40.69 26.10 3.33
C LYS A 779 42.12 25.94 2.80
N ILE A 780 42.66 24.72 2.80
CA ILE A 780 44.02 24.45 2.28
C ILE A 780 44.08 24.24 0.75
N GLY A 781 42.92 24.12 0.09
CA GLY A 781 42.79 24.05 -1.37
C GLY A 781 42.63 22.64 -1.95
N LEU A 782 42.57 21.57 -1.15
CA LEU A 782 42.39 20.19 -1.64
C LEU A 782 40.98 19.91 -2.23
N VAL A 783 40.06 20.86 -2.16
CA VAL A 783 38.70 20.77 -2.71
C VAL A 783 38.48 21.79 -3.86
N ARG A 784 39.57 22.35 -4.42
CA ARG A 784 39.51 23.21 -5.62
C ARG A 784 39.21 22.39 -6.88
N LYS A 785 38.34 22.92 -7.74
CA LYS A 785 37.99 22.36 -9.05
C LYS A 785 38.81 22.97 -10.20
N ASP A 786 39.70 23.89 -9.86
CA ASP A 786 40.27 24.91 -10.73
C ASP A 786 41.73 25.17 -10.35
N GLY A 787 42.58 25.34 -11.38
CA GLY A 787 44.02 25.47 -11.25
C GLY A 787 44.72 24.20 -10.73
N HIS A 788 46.00 24.04 -11.07
CA HIS A 788 46.81 22.91 -10.61
C HIS A 788 47.38 23.14 -9.21
N PHE A 789 48.21 22.20 -8.76
CA PHE A 789 48.99 22.33 -7.52
C PHE A 789 50.18 23.28 -7.68
N GLU A 790 50.26 24.27 -6.80
CA GLU A 790 51.48 25.05 -6.58
C GLU A 790 52.34 24.32 -5.55
N TRP A 791 53.25 23.48 -6.03
CA TRP A 791 54.22 22.79 -5.18
C TRP A 791 55.30 23.76 -4.67
N SER A 792 55.68 23.61 -3.40
CA SER A 792 56.68 24.45 -2.73
C SER A 792 58.09 24.24 -3.30
N LYS A 793 59.03 25.09 -2.88
CA LYS A 793 60.47 24.95 -3.18
C LYS A 793 61.09 23.61 -2.73
N ALA A 794 60.37 22.81 -1.93
CA ALA A 794 60.78 21.47 -1.51
C ALA A 794 60.37 20.34 -2.48
N GLY A 795 59.87 20.68 -3.68
CA GLY A 795 59.55 19.75 -4.77
C GLY A 795 58.14 19.15 -4.72
N VAL A 796 57.82 18.31 -5.70
CA VAL A 796 56.61 17.47 -5.69
C VAL A 796 56.66 16.41 -4.57
N PRO A 797 55.51 15.97 -4.03
CA PRO A 797 55.48 14.85 -3.09
C PRO A 797 55.78 13.54 -3.80
N ARG A 798 56.52 12.64 -3.12
CA ARG A 798 56.75 11.26 -3.56
C ARG A 798 55.96 10.24 -2.73
N ARG A 799 55.45 10.66 -1.57
CA ARG A 799 54.61 9.86 -0.66
C ARG A 799 53.40 10.67 -0.21
N TRP A 800 52.31 9.99 0.18
CA TRP A 800 51.03 10.64 0.48
C TRP A 800 51.08 11.55 1.72
N ASP A 801 51.90 11.20 2.71
CA ASP A 801 52.13 11.99 3.91
C ASP A 801 52.90 13.29 3.65
N GLU A 802 53.56 13.42 2.50
CA GLU A 802 54.25 14.63 2.07
C GLU A 802 53.31 15.64 1.40
N VAL A 803 52.15 15.23 0.88
CA VAL A 803 51.32 16.06 -0.02
C VAL A 803 51.00 17.43 0.58
N ILE A 804 50.49 17.47 1.82
CA ILE A 804 50.07 18.72 2.48
C ILE A 804 51.28 19.60 2.86
N GLU A 805 52.41 18.98 3.21
CA GLU A 805 53.67 19.68 3.46
C GLU A 805 54.19 20.33 2.16
N LYS A 806 54.23 19.58 1.05
CA LYS A 806 54.72 20.05 -0.24
C LYS A 806 53.81 21.12 -0.87
N MET A 807 52.51 21.14 -0.56
CA MET A 807 51.62 22.28 -0.86
C MET A 807 51.93 23.57 -0.05
N GLY A 808 52.87 23.51 0.91
CA GLY A 808 53.21 24.62 1.80
C GLY A 808 52.09 24.99 2.79
N LYS A 809 51.18 24.06 3.11
CA LYS A 809 50.01 24.33 3.98
C LYS A 809 50.25 23.80 5.39
N LYS A 810 49.84 24.57 6.40
CA LYS A 810 49.90 24.17 7.81
C LYS A 810 48.51 23.79 8.32
N ILE A 811 48.40 22.69 9.04
CA ILE A 811 47.18 22.23 9.71
C ILE A 811 47.29 22.55 11.20
N GLU A 812 46.65 23.64 11.60
CA GLU A 812 46.58 24.12 12.99
C GLU A 812 45.48 23.40 13.78
N ASP A 813 44.44 22.93 13.09
CA ASP A 813 43.31 22.24 13.71
C ASP A 813 43.68 20.82 14.20
N GLY A 814 43.52 20.59 15.50
CA GLY A 814 43.93 19.35 16.16
C GLY A 814 43.10 18.13 15.76
N ARG A 815 41.82 18.31 15.39
CA ARG A 815 41.00 17.19 14.88
C ARG A 815 41.45 16.80 13.48
N THR A 816 41.47 17.76 12.56
CA THR A 816 41.85 17.52 11.16
C THR A 816 43.28 17.00 11.06
N LYS A 817 44.22 17.53 11.84
CA LYS A 817 45.59 16.99 11.90
C LYS A 817 45.60 15.50 12.28
N ARG A 818 44.86 15.10 13.33
CA ARG A 818 44.73 13.70 13.75
C ARG A 818 44.10 12.82 12.66
N VAL A 819 43.06 13.30 11.98
CA VAL A 819 42.39 12.56 10.89
C VAL A 819 43.31 12.40 9.68
N LEU A 820 44.00 13.46 9.27
CA LEU A 820 44.94 13.43 8.15
C LEU A 820 46.16 12.54 8.41
N THR A 821 46.73 12.58 9.63
CA THR A 821 47.79 11.64 10.04
C THR A 821 47.28 10.20 10.01
N LYS A 822 46.09 9.91 10.55
CA LYS A 822 45.50 8.56 10.49
C LYS A 822 45.17 8.09 9.06
N LEU A 823 44.84 9.00 8.14
CA LEU A 823 44.62 8.66 6.73
C LEU A 823 45.95 8.42 5.98
N GLY A 824 47.06 9.01 6.43
CA GLY A 824 48.35 8.99 5.72
C GLY A 824 48.56 10.19 4.79
N LEU A 825 47.93 11.35 5.07
CA LEU A 825 48.13 12.64 4.38
C LEU A 825 48.99 13.64 5.17
N LEU A 826 49.46 13.23 6.35
CA LEU A 826 50.45 13.93 7.17
C LEU A 826 51.34 12.90 7.89
N PRO A 827 52.58 13.24 8.27
CA PRO A 827 53.41 12.36 9.08
C PRO A 827 52.75 12.04 10.45
N GLY A 828 53.07 10.85 10.97
CA GLY A 828 52.70 10.40 12.31
C GLY A 828 53.92 10.17 13.20
N SER A 829 53.71 10.07 14.52
CA SER A 829 54.76 9.66 15.47
C SER A 829 55.16 8.20 15.30
N ASP A 830 54.18 7.35 14.99
CA ASP A 830 54.32 5.90 15.02
C ASP A 830 54.60 5.37 13.61
N ALA A 831 55.83 5.57 13.14
CA ALA A 831 56.28 5.25 11.77
C ALA A 831 56.30 3.74 11.41
N SER A 832 55.67 2.89 12.20
CA SER A 832 55.75 1.41 12.14
C SER A 832 54.44 0.70 11.80
N THR A 833 53.29 1.41 11.76
CA THR A 833 51.96 0.77 11.63
C THR A 833 51.26 0.93 10.28
N MET A 834 51.70 1.84 9.40
CA MET A 834 51.20 1.88 8.01
C MET A 834 52.08 1.03 7.10
N ARG A 835 51.48 0.00 6.47
CA ARG A 835 52.15 -0.77 5.41
C ARG A 835 52.06 0.03 4.11
N SER A 836 53.10 -0.08 3.27
CA SER A 836 53.12 0.56 1.95
C SER A 836 51.93 0.18 1.06
N ASN A 837 51.33 -0.98 1.30
CA ASN A 837 50.29 -1.58 0.48
C ASN A 837 48.88 -1.05 0.82
N ASP A 838 48.72 -0.27 1.90
CA ASP A 838 47.42 0.25 2.33
C ASP A 838 47.06 1.60 1.68
N LEU A 839 47.90 2.11 0.78
CA LEU A 839 47.78 3.42 0.12
C LEU A 839 47.68 3.22 -1.40
N PRO A 840 46.89 4.04 -2.12
CA PRO A 840 46.86 3.99 -3.58
C PRO A 840 48.22 4.40 -4.15
N MET A 841 48.57 3.91 -5.35
CA MET A 841 49.80 4.32 -6.03
C MET A 841 49.80 5.84 -6.24
N MET A 842 50.91 6.49 -5.86
CA MET A 842 51.11 7.92 -6.11
C MET A 842 51.21 8.17 -7.63
N PRO A 843 50.47 9.15 -8.20
CA PRO A 843 50.63 9.52 -9.60
C PRO A 843 52.06 9.98 -9.94
N SER A 844 52.44 9.90 -11.21
CA SER A 844 53.74 10.37 -11.68
C SER A 844 53.89 11.90 -11.49
N GLU A 845 55.14 12.39 -11.46
CA GLU A 845 55.42 13.82 -11.33
C GLU A 845 54.74 14.67 -12.41
N SER A 846 54.63 14.17 -13.64
CA SER A 846 53.90 14.81 -14.74
C SER A 846 52.36 14.81 -14.57
N GLU A 847 51.81 13.87 -13.81
CA GLU A 847 50.39 13.83 -13.46
C GLU A 847 50.11 14.74 -12.25
N LEU A 848 50.97 14.72 -11.22
CA LEU A 848 50.87 15.60 -10.04
C LEU A 848 50.96 17.10 -10.39
N GLN A 849 51.57 17.45 -11.52
CA GLN A 849 51.59 18.82 -12.05
C GLN A 849 50.32 19.21 -12.84
N ARG A 850 49.47 18.24 -13.23
CA ARG A 850 48.31 18.44 -14.12
C ARG A 850 46.96 18.06 -13.50
N ILE A 851 46.94 17.16 -12.52
CA ILE A 851 45.73 16.75 -11.81
C ILE A 851 45.16 17.93 -11.01
N LEU A 852 43.83 18.01 -10.93
CA LEU A 852 43.15 19.00 -10.10
C LEU A 852 43.22 18.59 -8.62
N PRO A 853 43.29 19.53 -7.67
CA PRO A 853 43.37 19.18 -6.24
C PRO A 853 42.22 18.30 -5.74
N ILE A 854 40.99 18.57 -6.19
CA ILE A 854 39.83 17.74 -5.87
C ILE A 854 39.94 16.31 -6.43
N ASP A 855 40.56 16.12 -7.60
CA ASP A 855 40.65 14.81 -8.25
C ASP A 855 41.76 13.94 -7.65
N LEU A 856 42.89 14.53 -7.23
CA LEU A 856 43.89 13.83 -6.42
C LEU A 856 43.29 13.38 -5.08
N LEU A 857 42.47 14.23 -4.45
CA LEU A 857 41.74 13.87 -3.23
C LEU A 857 40.67 12.79 -3.50
N CYS A 858 40.00 12.80 -4.66
CA CYS A 858 39.07 11.73 -5.05
C CYS A 858 39.79 10.39 -5.19
N GLN A 859 40.91 10.34 -5.92
CA GLN A 859 41.70 9.12 -6.10
C GLN A 859 42.14 8.55 -4.73
N PHE A 860 42.58 9.42 -3.83
CA PHE A 860 42.99 9.04 -2.48
C PHE A 860 41.83 8.47 -1.64
N LEU A 861 40.71 9.21 -1.53
CA LEU A 861 39.59 8.84 -0.67
C LEU A 861 38.83 7.63 -1.21
N SER A 862 38.78 7.42 -2.53
CA SER A 862 38.18 6.22 -3.15
C SER A 862 38.87 4.95 -2.67
N HIS A 863 40.19 4.96 -2.53
CA HIS A 863 40.95 3.81 -2.04
C HIS A 863 40.92 3.68 -0.50
N LYS A 864 41.10 4.81 0.22
CA LYS A 864 41.23 4.78 1.69
C LYS A 864 39.91 4.63 2.45
N LEU A 865 38.78 5.06 1.88
CA LEU A 865 37.48 5.05 2.54
C LEU A 865 36.40 4.28 1.75
N GLN A 866 36.80 3.33 0.90
CA GLN A 866 35.89 2.30 0.38
C GLN A 866 35.30 1.45 1.53
N TYR A 867 34.21 0.73 1.28
CA TYR A 867 33.66 -0.26 2.21
C TYR A 867 34.45 -1.57 2.11
N GLY A 868 34.84 -2.15 3.26
CA GLY A 868 35.35 -3.52 3.34
C GLY A 868 34.24 -4.58 3.23
N PRO A 869 34.57 -5.86 2.98
CA PRO A 869 33.58 -6.91 2.68
C PRO A 869 32.49 -7.14 3.74
N ASN A 870 32.76 -6.81 5.00
CA ASN A 870 31.84 -6.97 6.13
C ASN A 870 31.30 -5.63 6.65
N GLU A 871 31.53 -4.52 5.94
CA GLU A 871 31.10 -3.17 6.36
C GLU A 871 29.84 -2.75 5.62
N ARG A 872 28.80 -2.39 6.37
CA ARG A 872 27.50 -2.00 5.82
C ARG A 872 27.28 -0.50 5.88
N ASP A 873 26.46 0.00 4.97
CA ASP A 873 25.94 1.36 4.99
C ASP A 873 24.53 1.42 5.59
N MET A 874 24.08 2.64 5.81
CA MET A 874 22.78 2.99 6.36
C MET A 874 22.30 4.27 5.70
N VAL A 875 21.04 4.29 5.27
CA VAL A 875 20.35 5.47 4.75
C VAL A 875 19.39 5.97 5.81
N LEU A 876 19.57 7.23 6.17
CA LEU A 876 18.69 7.99 7.07
C LEU A 876 17.94 9.04 6.26
N LEU A 877 16.62 9.02 6.32
CA LEU A 877 15.74 10.06 5.78
C LEU A 877 14.70 10.42 6.84
N SER A 878 14.45 11.71 7.05
CA SER A 878 13.44 12.19 7.98
C SER A 878 12.77 13.46 7.47
N HIS A 879 11.44 13.52 7.63
CA HIS A 879 10.63 14.73 7.45
C HIS A 879 10.00 15.12 8.80
N GLU A 880 10.03 16.40 9.16
CA GLU A 880 9.24 16.99 10.25
C GLU A 880 8.33 18.09 9.68
N LEU A 881 7.02 17.93 9.85
CA LEU A 881 6.01 18.95 9.58
C LEU A 881 5.52 19.53 10.92
N ARG A 882 5.39 20.86 10.99
CA ARG A 882 4.60 21.52 12.05
C ARG A 882 3.27 21.98 11.47
N ILE A 883 2.20 21.61 12.15
CA ILE A 883 0.82 21.76 11.69
C ILE A 883 0.05 22.62 12.71
N GLU A 884 -0.76 23.54 12.21
CA GLU A 884 -1.66 24.40 12.96
C GLU A 884 -3.09 23.99 12.66
N THR A 885 -3.81 23.44 13.64
CA THR A 885 -5.20 23.02 13.46
C THR A 885 -6.14 24.23 13.38
N SER A 886 -7.38 24.02 12.94
CA SER A 886 -8.45 25.03 12.97
C SER A 886 -8.73 25.61 14.37
N THR A 887 -8.41 24.86 15.42
CA THR A 887 -8.48 25.30 16.83
C THR A 887 -7.25 26.08 17.32
N GLY A 888 -6.26 26.33 16.44
CA GLY A 888 -4.99 26.97 16.77
C GLY A 888 -3.98 26.08 17.50
N ALA A 889 -4.29 24.80 17.73
CA ALA A 889 -3.38 23.87 18.37
C ALA A 889 -2.21 23.51 17.43
N GLN A 890 -1.01 23.44 17.98
CA GLN A 890 0.20 23.10 17.23
C GLN A 890 0.53 21.61 17.41
N GLN A 891 0.69 20.90 16.30
CA GLN A 891 1.11 19.50 16.24
C GLN A 891 2.40 19.36 15.44
N ILE A 892 3.15 18.29 15.70
CA ILE A 892 4.28 17.85 14.90
C ILE A 892 3.95 16.48 14.31
N LEU A 893 4.10 16.34 12.99
CA LEU A 893 3.99 15.10 12.26
C LEU A 893 5.37 14.76 11.69
N LYS A 894 5.91 13.63 12.11
CA LYS A 894 7.25 13.15 11.77
C LYS A 894 7.15 11.87 10.95
N SER A 895 8.00 11.73 9.94
CA SER A 895 8.08 10.56 9.06
C SER A 895 9.55 10.18 8.90
N GLU A 896 9.98 8.99 9.36
CA GLU A 896 11.40 8.54 9.33
C GLU A 896 11.61 7.23 8.57
N LEU A 897 12.65 7.15 7.75
CA LEU A 897 13.16 5.92 7.12
C LEU A 897 14.60 5.68 7.60
N ILE A 898 14.85 4.45 8.06
CA ILE A 898 16.17 3.94 8.45
C ILE A 898 16.41 2.63 7.71
N ALA A 899 16.98 2.71 6.50
CA ALA A 899 17.38 1.55 5.72
C ALA A 899 18.83 1.15 6.04
N ARG A 900 19.15 -0.15 5.98
CA ARG A 900 20.49 -0.70 6.22
C ARG A 900 20.87 -1.61 5.05
N GLY A 901 22.15 -1.66 4.72
CA GLY A 901 22.67 -2.65 3.78
C GLY A 901 22.48 -4.07 4.32
N ASP A 902 22.36 -5.02 3.41
CA ASP A 902 22.35 -6.45 3.65
C ASP A 902 23.64 -7.10 3.08
N GLU A 903 23.69 -8.42 2.97
CA GLU A 903 24.87 -9.14 2.45
C GLU A 903 25.01 -9.06 0.92
N GLU A 904 23.94 -8.67 0.22
CA GLU A 904 23.81 -8.74 -1.23
C GLU A 904 23.77 -7.35 -1.89
N ASN A 905 23.26 -6.34 -1.17
CA ASN A 905 23.01 -4.98 -1.64
C ASN A 905 23.18 -3.93 -0.51
N SER A 906 23.65 -2.74 -0.86
CA SER A 906 23.80 -1.62 0.08
C SER A 906 22.49 -0.85 0.27
N ALA A 907 22.31 -0.17 1.40
CA ALA A 907 21.16 0.71 1.63
C ALA A 907 21.06 1.77 0.53
N MET A 908 22.19 2.34 0.09
CA MET A 908 22.24 3.27 -1.03
C MET A 908 21.90 2.59 -2.37
N SER A 909 22.38 1.38 -2.66
CA SER A 909 22.01 0.71 -3.93
C SER A 909 20.53 0.38 -3.97
N ARG A 910 19.94 -0.08 -2.86
CA ARG A 910 18.49 -0.35 -2.76
C ARG A 910 17.66 0.92 -2.88
N THR A 911 17.95 1.95 -2.09
CA THR A 911 17.17 3.20 -2.07
C THR A 911 17.34 4.09 -3.31
N VAL A 912 18.22 3.73 -4.25
CA VAL A 912 18.34 4.39 -5.57
C VAL A 912 17.94 3.45 -6.71
N GLY A 913 18.34 2.18 -6.65
CA GLY A 913 18.10 1.17 -7.68
C GLY A 913 16.66 0.63 -7.69
N SER A 914 16.06 0.35 -6.53
CA SER A 914 14.68 -0.12 -6.48
C SER A 914 13.68 0.93 -6.98
N PRO A 915 13.74 2.23 -6.57
CA PRO A 915 12.84 3.25 -7.13
C PRO A 915 12.94 3.40 -8.64
N ILE A 916 14.15 3.35 -9.22
CA ILE A 916 14.32 3.53 -10.67
C ILE A 916 13.88 2.28 -11.47
N GLY A 917 14.09 1.07 -10.93
CA GLY A 917 13.58 -0.18 -11.52
C GLY A 917 12.05 -0.25 -11.49
N ILE A 918 11.45 0.05 -10.34
CA ILE A 918 9.98 0.16 -10.17
C ILE A 918 9.42 1.25 -11.10
N GLY A 919 10.10 2.38 -11.23
CA GLY A 919 9.76 3.44 -12.19
C GLY A 919 9.69 2.97 -13.63
N ALA A 920 10.59 2.07 -14.05
CA ALA A 920 10.56 1.49 -15.39
C ALA A 920 9.34 0.58 -15.58
N LEU A 921 8.96 -0.22 -14.58
CA LEU A 921 7.71 -0.99 -14.60
C LEU A 921 6.47 -0.08 -14.68
N VAL A 922 6.43 0.99 -13.88
CA VAL A 922 5.32 1.95 -13.87
C VAL A 922 5.23 2.71 -15.20
N VAL A 923 6.34 3.12 -15.83
CA VAL A 923 6.27 3.72 -17.18
C VAL A 923 5.85 2.68 -18.23
N LEU A 924 6.38 1.46 -18.21
CA LEU A 924 5.98 0.41 -19.17
C LEU A 924 4.50 0.01 -19.08
N LYS A 925 3.92 -0.02 -17.86
CA LYS A 925 2.52 -0.42 -17.61
C LYS A 925 1.54 0.75 -17.66
N GLU A 926 1.95 1.94 -17.21
CA GLU A 926 1.04 3.05 -16.86
C GLU A 926 1.37 4.38 -17.57
N ALA A 927 2.29 4.43 -18.54
CA ALA A 927 2.71 5.66 -19.25
C ALA A 927 1.57 6.54 -19.83
N ALA A 928 0.36 6.00 -20.05
CA ALA A 928 -0.81 6.78 -20.47
C ALA A 928 -1.39 7.67 -19.35
N GLN A 929 -1.15 7.33 -18.08
CA GLN A 929 -1.59 8.06 -16.88
C GLN A 929 -0.55 9.10 -16.42
N ILE A 930 0.71 8.94 -16.84
CA ILE A 930 1.82 9.83 -16.49
C ILE A 930 1.83 11.05 -17.43
N PRO A 931 1.99 12.29 -16.92
CA PRO A 931 2.20 13.47 -17.77
C PRO A 931 3.34 13.31 -18.78
N LYS A 932 3.26 14.02 -19.90
CA LYS A 932 4.27 13.98 -20.96
C LYS A 932 5.28 15.11 -20.83
N GLY A 933 6.49 14.89 -21.30
CA GLY A 933 7.61 15.81 -21.12
C GLY A 933 8.61 15.34 -20.07
N VAL A 934 9.19 16.28 -19.34
CA VAL A 934 10.28 16.09 -18.36
C VAL A 934 9.69 16.03 -16.95
N VAL A 935 9.33 14.81 -16.55
CA VAL A 935 8.53 14.48 -15.35
C VAL A 935 9.43 14.27 -14.12
N ARG A 936 8.84 14.44 -12.93
CA ARG A 936 9.41 14.15 -11.61
C ARG A 936 8.40 13.36 -10.78
N PRO A 937 8.81 12.57 -9.77
CA PRO A 937 7.89 11.78 -8.96
C PRO A 937 7.21 12.62 -7.85
N VAL A 938 6.64 13.75 -8.24
CA VAL A 938 5.69 14.56 -7.45
C VAL A 938 4.25 14.38 -7.94
N GLU A 939 4.07 13.84 -9.14
CA GLU A 939 2.78 13.46 -9.72
C GLU A 939 2.23 12.21 -9.03
N GLN A 940 0.94 12.22 -8.65
CA GLN A 940 0.31 11.11 -7.92
C GLN A 940 0.38 9.78 -8.70
N ALA A 941 0.14 9.82 -10.02
CA ALA A 941 0.25 8.67 -10.91
C ALA A 941 1.67 8.07 -11.04
N VAL A 942 2.69 8.72 -10.46
CA VAL A 942 4.04 8.15 -10.33
C VAL A 942 4.30 7.71 -8.89
N TRP A 943 4.14 8.61 -7.91
CA TRP A 943 4.57 8.27 -6.54
C TRP A 943 3.67 7.25 -5.84
N GLU A 944 2.39 7.14 -6.20
CA GLU A 944 1.48 6.17 -5.57
C GLU A 944 1.86 4.74 -5.95
N SER A 945 1.99 4.45 -7.25
CA SER A 945 2.44 3.14 -7.76
C SER A 945 3.86 2.79 -7.29
N VAL A 946 4.79 3.76 -7.27
CA VAL A 946 6.18 3.54 -6.85
C VAL A 946 6.33 3.31 -5.35
N LEU A 947 5.69 4.10 -4.48
CA LEU A 947 5.80 3.92 -3.02
C LEU A 947 5.15 2.60 -2.55
N ASN A 948 4.03 2.20 -3.15
CA ASN A 948 3.37 0.94 -2.80
C ASN A 948 4.29 -0.26 -3.09
N GLN A 949 4.90 -0.32 -4.29
CA GLN A 949 5.86 -1.38 -4.66
C GLN A 949 7.14 -1.33 -3.82
N LEU A 950 7.61 -0.15 -3.41
CA LEU A 950 8.77 -0.02 -2.50
C LEU A 950 8.50 -0.61 -1.12
N GLU A 951 7.27 -0.49 -0.59
CA GLU A 951 6.89 -1.12 0.67
C GLU A 951 6.73 -2.65 0.54
N THR A 952 6.02 -3.13 -0.49
CA THR A 952 5.72 -4.56 -0.66
C THR A 952 6.93 -5.39 -1.11
N GLU A 953 7.66 -4.94 -2.13
CA GLU A 953 8.73 -5.72 -2.78
C GLU A 953 10.12 -5.43 -2.22
N SER A 954 10.39 -4.17 -1.86
CA SER A 954 11.72 -3.72 -1.42
C SER A 954 11.85 -3.54 0.09
N HIS A 955 10.73 -3.62 0.82
CA HIS A 955 10.60 -3.37 2.27
C HIS A 955 11.16 -2.02 2.71
N LEU A 956 11.05 -1.00 1.85
CA LEU A 956 11.50 0.37 2.08
C LEU A 956 10.28 1.27 2.35
N LYS A 957 10.03 1.58 3.63
CA LYS A 957 8.92 2.47 4.02
C LYS A 957 9.27 3.48 5.10
N MET A 958 8.52 4.57 5.12
CA MET A 958 8.57 5.56 6.19
C MET A 958 7.76 5.08 7.40
N VAL A 959 8.25 5.36 8.60
CA VAL A 959 7.53 5.16 9.87
C VAL A 959 7.07 6.51 10.38
N GLU A 960 5.76 6.68 10.54
CA GLU A 960 5.14 7.97 10.87
C GLU A 960 4.72 8.06 12.34
N LYS A 961 4.88 9.25 12.93
CA LYS A 961 4.56 9.55 14.34
C LYS A 961 4.01 10.96 14.46
N GLN A 962 2.99 11.14 15.29
CA GLN A 962 2.34 12.42 15.53
C GLN A 962 2.42 12.78 17.02
N PHE A 963 2.68 14.06 17.31
CA PHE A 963 2.86 14.58 18.67
C PHE A 963 2.19 15.95 18.81
N SER A 964 1.68 16.30 19.99
CA SER A 964 1.43 17.71 20.32
C SER A 964 2.76 18.47 20.49
N LEU A 965 2.74 19.79 20.29
CA LEU A 965 3.92 20.62 20.55
C LEU A 965 4.40 20.56 22.02
N SER A 966 3.51 20.21 22.95
CA SER A 966 3.81 19.92 24.36
C SER A 966 4.63 18.64 24.53
N GLU A 967 4.23 17.54 23.90
CA GLU A 967 4.95 16.26 23.97
C GLU A 967 6.31 16.35 23.27
N ALA A 968 6.38 17.02 22.12
CA ALA A 968 7.65 17.29 21.43
C ALA A 968 8.60 18.19 22.25
N ARG A 969 8.07 19.07 23.12
CA ARG A 969 8.88 19.81 24.09
C ARG A 969 9.43 18.91 25.20
N ALA A 970 8.63 17.98 25.70
CA ALA A 970 9.03 17.05 26.75
C ALA A 970 10.01 15.96 26.28
N GLN A 971 9.78 15.36 25.10
CA GLN A 971 10.54 14.21 24.60
C GLN A 971 11.80 14.60 23.81
N ILE A 972 11.74 15.66 22.99
CA ILE A 972 12.84 16.03 22.06
C ILE A 972 13.27 17.50 22.18
N GLY A 973 13.08 18.13 23.35
CA GLY A 973 13.64 19.45 23.66
C GLY A 973 13.07 20.63 22.85
N GLY A 974 11.89 20.44 22.23
CA GLY A 974 11.17 21.50 21.51
C GLY A 974 11.05 21.32 20.00
N GLY A 975 11.30 20.11 19.48
CA GLY A 975 11.22 19.79 18.05
C GLY A 975 12.44 20.27 17.25
N LEU A 976 12.57 19.79 16.01
CA LEU A 976 13.72 20.10 15.15
C LEU A 976 13.88 21.60 14.91
N GLU A 977 12.78 22.34 14.74
CA GLU A 977 12.83 23.79 14.53
C GLU A 977 13.53 24.54 15.69
N SER A 978 13.44 24.03 16.93
CA SER A 978 14.19 24.55 18.10
C SER A 978 15.70 24.36 17.94
N VAL A 979 16.12 23.16 17.53
CA VAL A 979 17.53 22.81 17.27
C VAL A 979 18.10 23.70 16.14
N LEU A 980 17.35 23.88 15.05
CA LEU A 980 17.74 24.75 13.94
C LEU A 980 17.87 26.22 14.39
N ARG A 981 16.87 26.77 15.09
CA ARG A 981 16.91 28.12 15.67
C ARG A 981 18.11 28.30 16.63
N SER A 982 18.45 27.27 17.40
CA SER A 982 19.60 27.26 18.32
C SER A 982 20.96 27.24 17.60
N ALA A 983 21.07 26.52 16.48
CA ALA A 983 22.26 26.59 15.62
C ALA A 983 22.42 27.98 14.99
N VAL A 984 21.35 28.53 14.41
CA VAL A 984 21.35 29.84 13.74
C VAL A 984 21.68 31.01 14.68
N LYS A 985 21.34 30.91 15.98
CA LYS A 985 21.77 31.89 17.00
C LYS A 985 23.29 31.88 17.29
N ARG A 986 24.05 30.90 16.76
CA ARG A 986 25.50 30.72 16.93
C ARG A 986 26.31 31.00 15.64
N TRP A 987 25.69 31.59 14.61
CA TRP A 987 26.20 31.73 13.23
C TRP A 987 26.57 33.16 12.81
#